data_AF-A0A8C5LLG9-F1
#
_entry.id   AF-A0A8C5LLG9-F1
#
_cell.length_a   1.000
_cell.length_b   1.000
_cell.length_c   1.000
_cell.angle_alpha   90.00
_cell.angle_beta   90.00
_cell.angle_gamma   90.00
#
_symmetry.space_group_name_H-M   'P 1'
#
loop_
_entity.id
_entity.type
_entity.pdbx_description
1 polymer ?
#
loop_
_entity_poly.entity_id
_entity_poly.type
_entity_poly.pdbx_seq_one_letter_code
_entity_poly.pdbx_strand_id
1 'polypeptide(L)'
;MFVDVFICDCHHVLALHLHLRVSSCLPGQGWIPASLLPLLLPVLPWHTCWPVAGCIQHRTTCVDLHLRTCADAMYNHTAFPTPLEHRSWEAVESSPEYMLLGVLHFLLEGQCNPDLRLLGCAVLAPRCQGGHVRRPCRHVCENLREACKPAFDAIDMAWPYFLDCAHYFAQEEEGCYDPLEQLRGDLDVEEVLPSGLPSTFIRFAHHPYAQMVRVLKRTAVRCPQVAKTYSIGRSFDGKDLLVIEFSGRPGQHELMEPEVKLIGNIHGNEVAGREMLIYLAQYLCSEYLLGNPRIQRLINTTRIHLLPSMNPDGYEVAAAEGAGYNGWTSGRQNAQNLDLNRNFPDLTSEYYRLASTRGVRTDHIPISEYYWWGKVAPETKAIMKWIQTTPFVLSASLHGGDLVVSYPFDFSKNPHEKKMFSPTPDEKMFKLLARSYADVHPMMMDRSENRCGGNFLKRGSIINGADWYSFTGGMSDFNYLHTNCFEITVELGCVKFPPEEALYGLWQHNKEPLLNFLEMVHRGIKGVVMDKYGKPVKNARVSVKGIRHDVTTAPDGDYWRLLPPGSHIVIAQAPGYSKVMKRVTIPLRMKRAGRVDFILQPLVMGPKKFLPGHQKAVSGSQDPLREPTEPDLEPPRTRRQPAADGSKPWWWSYFTSLSPYKPRWLLKY
;
A
#
# COMPACT_ATOMS: atom_id res chain seq x y z
N MET A 1 29.11 12.24 -66.77
CA MET A 1 28.82 11.26 -65.70
C MET A 1 29.79 11.55 -64.57
N PHE A 2 29.38 12.40 -63.62
CA PHE A 2 29.95 12.52 -62.28
C PHE A 2 28.84 13.07 -61.38
N VAL A 3 28.81 12.54 -60.17
CA VAL A 3 27.73 12.58 -59.18
C VAL A 3 28.10 13.60 -58.12
N ASP A 4 27.19 14.52 -57.81
CA ASP A 4 27.33 15.45 -56.68
C ASP A 4 26.63 14.88 -55.44
N VAL A 5 27.37 14.86 -54.33
CA VAL A 5 26.92 14.46 -52.98
C VAL A 5 26.72 15.74 -52.17
N PHE A 6 25.56 15.90 -51.54
CA PHE A 6 25.30 16.97 -50.57
C PHE A 6 25.20 16.39 -49.15
N ILE A 7 26.00 16.94 -48.24
CA ILE A 7 25.94 16.72 -46.78
C ILE A 7 25.40 18.02 -46.17
N CYS A 8 24.37 17.92 -45.31
CA CYS A 8 23.92 19.00 -44.43
C CYS A 8 23.87 18.47 -43.00
N ASP A 9 24.87 18.83 -42.19
CA ASP A 9 24.81 18.70 -40.73
C ASP A 9 25.39 19.97 -40.11
N CYS A 10 24.66 20.55 -39.16
CA CYS A 10 25.03 21.77 -38.45
C CYS A 10 24.86 21.51 -36.95
N HIS A 11 25.93 21.17 -36.24
CA HIS A 11 26.17 21.61 -34.85
C HIS A 11 27.67 21.46 -34.48
N HIS A 12 28.25 22.58 -34.03
CA HIS A 12 29.55 22.78 -33.35
C HIS A 12 30.87 22.37 -34.03
N VAL A 13 31.63 23.37 -34.52
CA VAL A 13 33.09 23.30 -34.66
C VAL A 13 33.74 24.33 -33.73
N LEU A 14 34.52 23.84 -32.76
CA LEU A 14 35.54 24.62 -32.07
C LEU A 14 36.79 24.65 -32.97
N ALA A 15 37.25 25.87 -33.23
CA ALA A 15 38.42 26.34 -33.98
C ALA A 15 39.47 25.33 -34.49
N LEU A 16 39.71 25.36 -35.82
CA LEU A 16 41.06 25.26 -36.39
C LEU A 16 41.21 26.27 -37.55
N HIS A 17 42.30 27.04 -37.50
CA HIS A 17 42.66 28.10 -38.44
C HIS A 17 43.01 27.56 -39.85
N LEU A 18 42.49 28.23 -40.88
CA LEU A 18 43.22 28.96 -41.95
C LEU A 18 42.70 28.73 -43.39
N HIS A 19 42.33 29.85 -44.01
CA HIS A 19 42.22 30.18 -45.44
C HIS A 19 41.32 29.33 -46.37
N LEU A 20 40.04 29.70 -46.43
CA LEU A 20 39.22 29.56 -47.64
C LEU A 20 38.50 30.88 -47.95
N ARG A 21 38.69 31.35 -49.19
CA ARG A 21 38.09 32.57 -49.76
C ARG A 21 36.57 32.42 -49.81
N VAL A 22 35.85 33.36 -49.22
CA VAL A 22 34.42 33.55 -49.49
C VAL A 22 34.29 34.55 -50.64
N SER A 23 33.52 34.21 -51.66
CA SER A 23 32.99 35.16 -52.64
C SER A 23 31.52 34.81 -52.86
N SER A 24 30.62 35.75 -52.53
CA SER A 24 29.18 35.62 -52.73
C SER A 24 28.78 36.06 -54.15
N CYS A 25 27.78 35.38 -54.69
CA CYS A 25 27.28 35.44 -56.06
C CYS A 25 26.52 36.73 -56.44
N LEU A 26 26.59 37.08 -57.73
CA LEU A 26 25.45 37.65 -58.47
C LEU A 26 25.34 36.99 -59.87
N PRO A 27 24.12 36.79 -60.39
CA PRO A 27 23.90 36.21 -61.72
C PRO A 27 24.00 37.30 -62.80
N GLY A 28 24.82 37.05 -63.82
CA GLY A 28 24.81 37.82 -65.07
C GLY A 28 25.68 39.08 -65.09
N GLN A 29 27.00 38.92 -65.13
CA GLN A 29 27.97 39.74 -65.91
C GLN A 29 29.38 39.12 -65.74
N GLY A 30 30.22 39.26 -66.75
CA GLY A 30 31.48 38.51 -66.91
C GLY A 30 32.55 38.75 -65.83
N TRP A 31 33.59 37.91 -65.87
CA TRP A 31 34.71 37.87 -64.93
C TRP A 31 35.58 39.14 -65.00
N ILE A 32 35.94 39.70 -63.84
CA ILE A 32 37.01 40.71 -63.71
C ILE A 32 38.07 40.21 -62.70
N PRO A 33 39.39 40.33 -62.99
CA PRO A 33 40.44 39.75 -62.15
C PRO A 33 40.73 40.55 -60.88
N ALA A 34 41.15 39.83 -59.84
CA ALA A 34 41.54 40.36 -58.54
C ALA A 34 42.94 40.97 -58.55
N SER A 35 43.04 42.31 -58.62
CA SER A 35 44.32 42.99 -58.37
C SER A 35 44.23 44.40 -57.75
N LEU A 36 43.09 44.82 -57.18
CA LEU A 36 42.95 46.18 -56.61
C LEU A 36 42.11 46.26 -55.31
N LEU A 37 42.50 45.52 -54.28
CA LEU A 37 42.25 45.90 -52.87
C LEU A 37 43.64 45.95 -52.21
N PRO A 38 44.17 47.12 -51.80
CA PRO A 38 43.64 47.77 -50.59
C PRO A 38 43.83 49.31 -50.55
N LEU A 39 42.80 50.04 -50.12
CA LEU A 39 42.98 51.30 -49.38
C LEU A 39 41.64 51.65 -48.73
N LEU A 40 41.69 51.92 -47.42
CA LEU A 40 40.68 52.58 -46.58
C LEU A 40 39.63 51.68 -45.88
N LEU A 41 40.02 51.17 -44.71
CA LEU A 41 39.17 51.20 -43.50
C LEU A 41 39.21 52.66 -42.92
N PRO A 42 38.37 53.09 -41.95
CA PRO A 42 37.08 52.58 -41.42
C PRO A 42 36.02 53.68 -41.12
N VAL A 43 34.70 53.41 -41.20
CA VAL A 43 33.68 54.03 -40.31
C VAL A 43 32.46 53.09 -40.17
N LEU A 44 32.01 52.85 -38.93
CA LEU A 44 30.85 52.07 -38.45
C LEU A 44 29.48 52.62 -38.95
N PRO A 45 28.29 51.99 -38.73
CA PRO A 45 27.96 50.88 -37.84
C PRO A 45 27.10 49.75 -38.42
N TRP A 46 26.97 48.70 -37.61
CA TRP A 46 26.18 47.50 -37.81
C TRP A 46 24.69 47.85 -37.80
N HIS A 47 23.94 47.30 -38.75
CA HIS A 47 22.51 46.96 -38.74
C HIS A 47 22.00 47.06 -40.18
N THR A 48 21.89 45.90 -40.85
CA THR A 48 20.88 45.54 -41.87
C THR A 48 21.39 44.32 -42.64
N CYS A 49 20.94 43.12 -42.25
CA CYS A 49 20.96 41.98 -43.17
C CYS A 49 19.71 42.06 -44.03
N TRP A 50 19.91 42.10 -45.35
CA TRP A 50 18.87 41.85 -46.35
C TRP A 50 18.44 40.37 -46.31
N PRO A 51 17.16 40.06 -46.59
CA PRO A 51 16.66 38.70 -46.55
C PRO A 51 17.17 37.94 -47.78
N VAL A 52 18.01 36.93 -47.55
CA VAL A 52 18.36 35.94 -48.57
C VAL A 52 17.22 34.92 -48.67
N ALA A 53 16.82 34.64 -49.90
CA ALA A 53 15.69 33.82 -50.29
C ALA A 53 15.68 32.41 -49.63
N GLY A 54 14.47 32.07 -49.16
CA GLY A 54 13.98 30.79 -48.64
C GLY A 54 14.84 29.53 -48.77
N CYS A 55 15.27 29.01 -47.62
CA CYS A 55 15.23 27.57 -47.41
C CYS A 55 13.76 27.12 -47.49
N ILE A 56 13.40 26.36 -48.54
CA ILE A 56 12.13 25.66 -48.58
C ILE A 56 12.18 24.61 -47.45
N GLN A 57 11.54 24.91 -46.32
CA GLN A 57 11.26 23.90 -45.31
C GLN A 57 10.33 22.86 -45.94
N HIS A 58 10.85 21.64 -46.19
CA HIS A 58 9.98 20.51 -46.49
C HIS A 58 9.04 20.32 -45.29
N ARG A 59 7.78 20.72 -45.45
CA ARG A 59 6.72 20.44 -44.47
C ARG A 59 6.47 18.93 -44.47
N THR A 60 6.70 18.30 -43.33
CA THR A 60 6.37 16.88 -43.14
C THR A 60 4.86 16.73 -43.06
N THR A 61 4.28 15.77 -43.77
CA THR A 61 2.85 15.49 -43.69
C THR A 61 2.55 14.71 -42.41
N CYS A 62 1.76 15.32 -41.50
CA CYS A 62 1.29 14.61 -40.32
C CYS A 62 0.14 13.65 -40.70
N VAL A 63 0.12 12.46 -40.11
CA VAL A 63 -0.89 11.40 -40.32
C VAL A 63 -1.43 10.91 -38.98
N ASP A 64 -2.65 10.37 -38.96
CA ASP A 64 -3.33 9.92 -37.74
C ASP A 64 -2.64 8.71 -37.09
N LEU A 65 -2.48 8.75 -35.77
CA LEU A 65 -1.84 7.70 -34.96
C LEU A 65 -2.74 6.46 -34.87
N HIS A 66 -2.31 5.35 -35.49
CA HIS A 66 -3.09 4.10 -35.57
C HIS A 66 -2.52 2.90 -34.79
N LEU A 67 -1.49 3.09 -33.96
CA LEU A 67 -0.88 2.00 -33.19
C LEU A 67 -1.65 1.71 -31.89
N ARG A 68 -2.17 0.48 -31.75
CA ARG A 68 -2.92 0.05 -30.56
C ARG A 68 -2.14 0.22 -29.25
N THR A 69 -0.85 -0.10 -29.23
CA THR A 69 0.01 0.01 -28.04
C THR A 69 0.25 1.47 -27.62
N CYS A 70 0.00 2.43 -28.51
CA CYS A 70 0.25 3.86 -28.32
C CYS A 70 -1.02 4.71 -28.39
N ALA A 71 -2.20 4.08 -28.35
CA ALA A 71 -3.48 4.74 -28.59
C ALA A 71 -3.86 5.78 -27.51
N ASP A 72 -3.22 5.71 -26.34
CA ASP A 72 -3.40 6.60 -25.19
C ASP A 72 -2.29 7.67 -25.06
N ALA A 73 -1.52 7.91 -26.13
CA ALA A 73 -0.53 8.99 -26.18
C ALA A 73 -1.19 10.39 -26.31
N MET A 74 -0.50 11.44 -25.88
CA MET A 74 -0.98 12.85 -25.84
C MET A 74 -1.16 13.54 -27.19
N TYR A 75 -1.05 12.80 -28.29
CA TYR A 75 -1.07 13.34 -29.63
C TYR A 75 -1.72 12.33 -30.56
N ASN A 76 -2.54 12.86 -31.47
CA ASN A 76 -3.28 12.02 -32.41
C ASN A 76 -2.59 11.95 -33.77
N HIS A 77 -1.49 12.66 -33.97
CA HIS A 77 -0.79 12.71 -35.26
C HIS A 77 0.70 12.39 -35.12
N THR A 78 1.22 11.57 -36.02
CA THR A 78 2.64 11.28 -36.19
C THR A 78 3.12 11.67 -37.58
N ALA A 79 4.39 11.39 -37.90
CA ALA A 79 4.90 11.46 -39.26
C ALA A 79 5.87 10.33 -39.59
N PHE A 80 6.01 10.08 -40.90
CA PHE A 80 7.00 9.18 -41.47
C PHE A 80 8.03 9.98 -42.30
N PRO A 81 9.31 9.56 -42.33
CA PRO A 81 9.86 8.44 -41.60
C PRO A 81 9.97 8.71 -40.08
N THR A 82 9.87 7.66 -39.26
CA THR A 82 10.09 7.77 -37.81
C THR A 82 11.59 7.97 -37.52
N PRO A 83 12.01 8.32 -36.29
CA PRO A 83 13.42 8.39 -35.90
C PRO A 83 14.22 7.09 -36.13
N LEU A 84 13.52 5.96 -36.24
CA LEU A 84 14.08 4.65 -36.58
C LEU A 84 13.91 4.30 -38.07
N GLU A 85 13.62 5.30 -38.91
CA GLU A 85 13.48 5.20 -40.37
C GLU A 85 12.33 4.33 -40.90
N HIS A 86 11.39 3.92 -40.04
CA HIS A 86 10.17 3.25 -40.50
C HIS A 86 9.37 4.18 -41.42
N ARG A 87 8.82 3.66 -42.52
CA ARG A 87 8.14 4.45 -43.56
C ARG A 87 6.61 4.28 -43.59
N SER A 88 6.07 3.35 -42.83
CA SER A 88 4.62 3.11 -42.74
C SER A 88 4.25 2.48 -41.38
N TRP A 89 2.95 2.45 -41.08
CA TRP A 89 2.41 1.82 -39.88
C TRP A 89 2.70 0.32 -39.81
N GLU A 90 2.55 -0.37 -40.93
CA GLU A 90 2.81 -1.81 -41.04
C GLU A 90 4.29 -2.11 -40.77
N ALA A 91 5.19 -1.22 -41.19
CA ALA A 91 6.61 -1.33 -40.89
C ALA A 91 6.90 -1.18 -39.39
N VAL A 92 6.18 -0.30 -38.68
CA VAL A 92 6.32 -0.15 -37.23
C VAL A 92 5.71 -1.34 -36.49
N GLU A 93 4.51 -1.82 -36.86
CA GLU A 93 3.85 -2.94 -36.18
C GLU A 93 4.61 -4.26 -36.32
N SER A 94 5.29 -4.46 -37.45
CA SER A 94 6.15 -5.63 -37.70
C SER A 94 7.58 -5.47 -37.17
N SER A 95 7.92 -4.32 -36.60
CA SER A 95 9.26 -4.03 -36.07
C SER A 95 9.53 -4.77 -34.75
N PRO A 96 10.78 -5.22 -34.50
CA PRO A 96 11.14 -5.84 -33.22
C PRO A 96 11.02 -4.88 -32.04
N GLU A 97 11.11 -3.57 -32.26
CA GLU A 97 10.96 -2.53 -31.24
C GLU A 97 9.52 -2.45 -30.74
N TYR A 98 8.54 -2.47 -31.65
CA TYR A 98 7.12 -2.46 -31.30
C TYR A 98 6.69 -3.75 -30.61
N MET A 99 7.20 -4.90 -31.06
CA MET A 99 6.98 -6.18 -30.39
C MET A 99 7.54 -6.19 -28.97
N LEU A 100 8.78 -5.71 -28.77
CA LEU A 100 9.36 -5.56 -27.44
C LEU A 100 8.47 -4.66 -26.56
N LEU A 101 8.05 -3.50 -27.08
CA LEU A 101 7.23 -2.55 -26.34
C LEU A 101 5.92 -3.17 -25.84
N GLY A 102 5.29 -4.02 -26.66
CA GLY A 102 4.06 -4.73 -26.30
C GLY A 102 4.23 -5.78 -25.20
N VAL A 103 5.44 -6.33 -25.00
CA VAL A 103 5.69 -7.41 -24.02
C VAL A 103 6.48 -6.97 -22.79
N LEU A 104 7.09 -5.77 -22.81
CA LEU A 104 7.87 -5.23 -21.69
C LEU A 104 7.08 -5.21 -20.38
N HIS A 105 5.78 -4.94 -20.43
CA HIS A 105 4.91 -5.00 -19.25
C HIS A 105 4.97 -6.36 -18.56
N PHE A 106 4.89 -7.45 -19.32
CA PHE A 106 4.92 -8.81 -18.77
C PHE A 106 6.33 -9.22 -18.33
N LEU A 107 7.37 -8.82 -19.08
CA LEU A 107 8.76 -9.14 -18.76
C LEU A 107 9.27 -8.44 -17.50
N LEU A 108 8.79 -7.23 -17.24
CA LEU A 108 9.15 -6.45 -16.06
C LEU A 108 8.14 -6.61 -14.91
N GLU A 109 7.20 -7.55 -15.00
CA GLU A 109 6.14 -7.77 -13.99
C GLU A 109 5.34 -6.48 -13.65
N GLY A 110 5.12 -5.64 -14.66
CA GLY A 110 4.44 -4.35 -14.53
C GLY A 110 5.30 -3.21 -13.98
N GLN A 111 6.54 -3.47 -13.56
CA GLN A 111 7.49 -2.42 -13.17
C GLN A 111 7.77 -1.52 -14.40
N CYS A 112 7.78 -0.19 -14.21
CA CYS A 112 8.02 0.81 -15.24
C CYS A 112 6.92 1.02 -16.31
N ASN A 113 5.77 0.35 -16.19
CA ASN A 113 4.59 0.64 -17.00
C ASN A 113 3.66 1.61 -16.23
N PRO A 114 3.01 2.60 -16.88
CA PRO A 114 2.98 2.92 -18.31
C PRO A 114 4.13 3.78 -18.85
N ASP A 115 4.99 4.32 -17.98
CA ASP A 115 6.05 5.27 -18.31
C ASP A 115 6.93 4.84 -19.50
N LEU A 116 7.45 3.61 -19.45
CA LEU A 116 8.36 3.07 -20.47
C LEU A 116 7.65 2.82 -21.81
N ARG A 117 6.37 2.46 -21.75
CA ARG A 117 5.54 2.24 -22.95
C ARG A 117 5.32 3.57 -23.68
N LEU A 118 4.93 4.62 -22.96
CA LEU A 118 4.71 5.95 -23.54
C LEU A 118 6.01 6.57 -24.06
N LEU A 119 7.14 6.37 -23.36
CA LEU A 119 8.45 6.80 -23.83
C LEU A 119 8.83 6.10 -25.15
N GLY A 120 8.61 4.78 -25.26
CA GLY A 120 8.84 4.03 -26.49
C GLY A 120 7.91 4.44 -27.64
N CYS A 121 6.64 4.73 -27.34
CA CYS A 121 5.70 5.27 -28.32
C CYS A 121 6.16 6.62 -28.89
N ALA A 122 6.76 7.49 -28.07
CA ALA A 122 7.28 8.78 -28.52
C ALA A 122 8.47 8.66 -29.50
N VAL A 123 9.18 7.52 -29.50
CA VAL A 123 10.24 7.24 -30.48
C VAL A 123 9.69 6.50 -31.70
N LEU A 124 8.80 5.52 -31.51
CA LEU A 124 8.25 4.70 -32.59
C LEU A 124 7.21 5.42 -33.44
N ALA A 125 6.50 6.39 -32.86
CA ALA A 125 5.51 7.22 -33.53
C ALA A 125 5.62 8.65 -32.98
N PRO A 126 6.63 9.44 -33.40
CA PRO A 126 6.88 10.74 -32.80
C PRO A 126 5.72 11.71 -33.00
N ARG A 127 5.55 12.66 -32.08
CA ARG A 127 4.52 13.70 -32.19
C ARG A 127 4.76 14.59 -33.41
N CYS A 128 3.75 14.73 -34.26
CA CYS A 128 3.74 15.67 -35.39
C CYS A 128 2.71 16.78 -35.15
N GLN A 129 3.13 18.05 -35.21
CA GLN A 129 2.25 19.19 -35.04
C GLN A 129 2.65 20.31 -36.01
N GLY A 130 1.68 20.84 -36.76
CA GLY A 130 1.92 21.95 -37.69
C GLY A 130 2.87 21.61 -38.85
N GLY A 131 3.04 20.33 -39.19
CA GLY A 131 3.95 19.86 -40.23
C GLY A 131 5.41 19.70 -39.78
N HIS A 132 5.65 19.73 -38.46
CA HIS A 132 6.96 19.51 -37.85
C HIS A 132 6.91 18.35 -36.86
N VAL A 133 7.94 17.51 -36.89
CA VAL A 133 8.13 16.41 -35.93
C VAL A 133 8.86 16.97 -34.71
N ARG A 134 8.30 16.74 -33.52
CA ARG A 134 8.90 17.17 -32.25
C ARG A 134 9.48 15.93 -31.55
N ARG A 135 10.69 16.05 -30.99
CA ARG A 135 11.35 14.95 -30.26
C ARG A 135 11.04 15.03 -28.75
N PRO A 136 10.99 13.90 -28.05
CA PRO A 136 10.84 13.88 -26.60
C PRO A 136 12.10 14.41 -25.89
N CYS A 137 11.93 14.95 -24.67
CA CYS A 137 13.03 15.55 -23.91
C CYS A 137 14.03 14.50 -23.36
N ARG A 138 15.32 14.78 -23.51
CA ARG A 138 16.42 13.88 -23.08
C ARG A 138 16.43 13.60 -21.59
N HIS A 139 16.21 14.63 -20.78
CA HIS A 139 16.10 14.49 -19.31
C HIS A 139 15.02 13.48 -18.88
N VAL A 140 13.88 13.44 -19.58
CA VAL A 140 12.77 12.51 -19.29
C VAL A 140 13.24 11.07 -19.47
N CYS A 141 13.95 10.80 -20.57
CA CYS A 141 14.53 9.49 -20.85
C CYS A 141 15.58 9.11 -19.81
N GLU A 142 16.50 10.02 -19.46
CA GLU A 142 17.58 9.73 -18.51
C GLU A 142 17.04 9.40 -17.12
N ASN A 143 16.05 10.17 -16.63
CA ASN A 143 15.38 9.89 -15.36
C ASN A 143 14.67 8.53 -15.36
N LEU A 144 13.91 8.25 -16.42
CA LEU A 144 13.18 6.98 -16.51
C LEU A 144 14.15 5.80 -16.60
N ARG A 145 15.26 5.97 -17.33
CA ARG A 145 16.33 4.98 -17.41
C ARG A 145 16.90 4.66 -16.03
N GLU A 146 17.27 5.68 -15.25
CA GLU A 146 17.81 5.44 -13.90
C GLU A 146 16.79 4.78 -12.97
N ALA A 147 15.51 5.18 -13.04
CA ALA A 147 14.45 4.58 -12.24
C ALA A 147 14.17 3.10 -12.60
N CYS A 148 14.27 2.77 -13.89
CA CYS A 148 13.93 1.44 -14.41
C CYS A 148 15.11 0.49 -14.55
N LYS A 149 16.34 0.99 -14.44
CA LYS A 149 17.57 0.20 -14.51
C LYS A 149 17.56 -1.02 -13.58
N PRO A 150 17.12 -0.95 -12.30
CA PRO A 150 17.06 -2.14 -11.44
C PRO A 150 16.14 -3.24 -11.97
N ALA A 151 15.03 -2.90 -12.65
CA ALA A 151 14.11 -3.87 -13.23
C ALA A 151 14.72 -4.57 -14.46
N PHE A 152 15.45 -3.83 -15.29
CA PHE A 152 16.21 -4.39 -16.42
C PHE A 152 17.41 -5.23 -15.95
N ASP A 153 18.06 -4.85 -14.85
CA ASP A 153 19.13 -5.61 -14.21
C ASP A 153 18.62 -6.94 -13.66
N ALA A 154 17.43 -6.96 -13.06
CA ALA A 154 16.83 -8.18 -12.50
C ALA A 154 16.57 -9.30 -13.53
N ILE A 155 16.40 -8.95 -14.80
CA ILE A 155 16.14 -9.91 -15.89
C ILE A 155 17.32 -10.07 -16.85
N ASP A 156 18.50 -9.55 -16.52
CA ASP A 156 19.70 -9.58 -17.37
C ASP A 156 19.48 -9.00 -18.79
N MET A 157 18.57 -8.02 -18.93
CA MET A 157 18.25 -7.37 -20.19
C MET A 157 18.97 -6.02 -20.31
N ALA A 158 19.56 -5.73 -21.46
CA ALA A 158 20.14 -4.43 -21.76
C ALA A 158 19.05 -3.37 -21.97
N TRP A 159 19.39 -2.11 -21.70
CA TRP A 159 18.47 -1.00 -22.01
C TRP A 159 18.18 -0.98 -23.52
N PRO A 160 16.92 -0.88 -23.97
CA PRO A 160 16.60 -0.96 -25.39
C PRO A 160 17.27 0.16 -26.19
N TYR A 161 17.87 -0.20 -27.32
CA TYR A 161 18.70 0.73 -28.09
C TYR A 161 17.88 1.92 -28.63
N PHE A 162 16.62 1.70 -29.02
CA PHE A 162 15.72 2.77 -29.49
C PHE A 162 15.27 3.70 -28.36
N LEU A 163 15.62 3.41 -27.11
CA LEU A 163 15.45 4.29 -25.97
C LEU A 163 16.79 4.91 -25.54
N ASP A 164 17.78 4.97 -26.43
CA ASP A 164 19.01 5.70 -26.15
C ASP A 164 18.74 7.21 -26.07
N CYS A 165 18.83 7.72 -24.85
CA CYS A 165 18.56 9.11 -24.50
C CYS A 165 19.45 10.11 -25.24
N ALA A 166 20.64 9.72 -25.72
CA ALA A 166 21.52 10.62 -26.46
C ALA A 166 21.15 10.75 -27.94
N HIS A 167 20.51 9.74 -28.53
CA HIS A 167 20.29 9.66 -29.98
C HIS A 167 18.88 10.08 -30.41
N TYR A 168 17.85 9.69 -29.65
CA TYR A 168 16.45 9.86 -30.07
C TYR A 168 15.71 10.99 -29.35
N PHE A 169 16.36 11.62 -28.37
CA PHE A 169 15.78 12.65 -27.52
C PHE A 169 16.54 13.96 -27.67
N ALA A 170 15.82 15.07 -27.57
CA ALA A 170 16.34 16.43 -27.77
C ALA A 170 16.64 17.11 -26.42
N GLN A 171 17.57 18.06 -26.41
CA GLN A 171 17.78 18.94 -25.26
C GLN A 171 16.63 19.97 -25.14
N GLU A 172 16.50 20.64 -24.00
CA GLU A 172 15.40 21.61 -23.78
C GLU A 172 15.51 22.80 -24.72
N GLU A 173 16.74 23.23 -25.00
CA GLU A 173 17.09 24.35 -25.88
C GLU A 173 16.68 24.12 -27.34
N GLU A 174 16.50 22.86 -27.74
CA GLU A 174 16.09 22.44 -29.09
C GLU A 174 14.55 22.37 -29.24
N GLY A 175 13.79 22.65 -28.17
CA GLY A 175 12.33 22.65 -28.20
C GLY A 175 11.72 21.25 -28.16
N CYS A 176 12.07 20.46 -27.14
CA CYS A 176 11.52 19.12 -26.89
C CYS A 176 10.12 19.14 -26.22
N TYR A 177 9.48 17.99 -26.06
CA TYR A 177 8.25 17.83 -25.25
C TYR A 177 8.37 16.64 -24.28
N ASP A 178 7.61 16.64 -23.19
CA ASP A 178 7.56 15.52 -22.26
C ASP A 178 6.46 14.51 -22.67
N PRO A 179 6.77 13.29 -23.13
CA PRO A 179 5.75 12.26 -23.38
C PRO A 179 5.13 11.73 -22.08
N LEU A 180 5.79 12.01 -20.95
CA LEU A 180 5.41 11.91 -19.55
C LEU A 180 4.18 12.70 -19.15
N GLU A 181 3.86 13.76 -19.89
CA GLU A 181 3.20 14.95 -19.36
C GLU A 181 1.77 14.76 -18.86
N GLN A 182 1.00 13.71 -19.19
CA GLN A 182 -0.27 13.42 -18.49
C GLN A 182 -0.10 12.44 -17.33
N LEU A 183 0.83 11.49 -17.42
CA LEU A 183 1.19 10.67 -16.26
C LEU A 183 1.81 11.54 -15.17
N ARG A 184 2.54 12.56 -15.59
CA ARG A 184 3.06 13.63 -14.75
C ARG A 184 2.05 14.76 -14.59
N GLY A 185 1.17 15.05 -15.53
CA GLY A 185 0.20 16.18 -15.46
C GLY A 185 -1.06 15.91 -14.66
N ASP A 186 -1.38 14.64 -14.37
CA ASP A 186 -2.24 14.25 -13.25
C ASP A 186 -1.44 14.03 -11.94
N LEU A 187 -0.14 14.37 -11.97
CA LEU A 187 0.82 14.29 -10.86
C LEU A 187 1.69 15.56 -10.68
N ASP A 188 1.44 16.64 -11.42
CA ASP A 188 2.22 17.88 -11.46
C ASP A 188 1.35 19.01 -10.93
N VAL A 189 0.95 18.80 -9.68
CA VAL A 189 1.40 19.76 -8.68
C VAL A 189 2.64 19.13 -8.03
N GLU A 190 3.74 19.03 -8.79
CA GLU A 190 4.96 19.62 -8.29
C GLU A 190 4.68 21.12 -8.25
N GLU A 191 3.99 21.55 -7.18
CA GLU A 191 4.58 22.66 -6.45
C GLU A 191 6.03 22.20 -6.26
N VAL A 192 6.93 22.85 -6.99
CA VAL A 192 8.21 23.20 -6.42
C VAL A 192 7.86 23.66 -5.01
N LEU A 193 7.94 22.74 -4.04
CA LEU A 193 8.00 23.12 -2.64
C LEU A 193 9.16 24.11 -2.69
N PRO A 194 8.93 25.41 -2.48
CA PRO A 194 10.01 26.37 -2.48
C PRO A 194 11.07 25.75 -1.59
N SER A 195 12.27 25.59 -2.11
CA SER A 195 13.44 25.12 -1.38
C SER A 195 13.48 25.91 -0.07
N GLY A 196 12.92 25.34 1.01
CA GLY A 196 12.40 26.14 2.12
C GLY A 196 11.20 25.59 2.90
N LEU A 197 10.34 24.69 2.37
CA LEU A 197 9.33 24.01 3.19
C LEU A 197 9.92 22.79 3.91
N PRO A 198 9.67 22.62 5.23
CA PRO A 198 10.29 21.58 6.02
C PRO A 198 9.87 20.19 5.54
N SER A 199 10.74 19.20 5.77
CA SER A 199 10.54 17.79 5.41
C SER A 199 9.28 17.14 6.03
N THR A 200 8.39 17.87 6.69
CA THR A 200 7.25 17.40 7.49
C THR A 200 5.88 17.66 6.85
N PHE A 201 5.83 18.11 5.58
CA PHE A 201 4.58 18.45 4.93
C PHE A 201 3.75 17.21 4.54
N ILE A 202 2.55 17.07 5.11
CA ILE A 202 1.54 16.06 4.74
C ILE A 202 0.57 16.71 3.76
N ARG A 203 0.44 16.16 2.56
CA ARG A 203 -0.59 16.57 1.59
C ARG A 203 -1.93 15.93 1.96
N PHE A 204 -2.96 16.76 2.14
CA PHE A 204 -4.32 16.31 2.41
C PHE A 204 -5.10 16.21 1.09
N ALA A 205 -5.26 14.99 0.59
CA ALA A 205 -5.94 14.68 -0.67
C ALA A 205 -6.47 13.24 -0.60
N HIS A 206 -7.38 12.86 -1.50
CA HIS A 206 -7.75 11.45 -1.63
C HIS A 206 -6.67 10.68 -2.38
N HIS A 207 -6.30 9.51 -1.86
CA HIS A 207 -5.25 8.70 -2.46
C HIS A 207 -5.86 7.48 -3.18
N PRO A 208 -5.95 7.46 -4.53
CA PRO A 208 -6.14 6.24 -5.32
C PRO A 208 -5.20 5.13 -4.89
N TYR A 209 -5.56 3.87 -5.17
CA TYR A 209 -4.77 2.72 -4.72
C TYR A 209 -3.27 2.84 -5.04
N ALA A 210 -2.93 3.23 -6.28
CA ALA A 210 -1.55 3.43 -6.70
C ALA A 210 -0.82 4.52 -5.85
N GLN A 211 -1.51 5.63 -5.56
CA GLN A 211 -0.95 6.71 -4.74
C GLN A 211 -0.80 6.28 -3.28
N MET A 212 -1.79 5.60 -2.70
CA MET A 212 -1.70 5.05 -1.34
C MET A 212 -0.47 4.13 -1.22
N VAL A 213 -0.30 3.17 -2.14
CA VAL A 213 0.86 2.27 -2.15
C VAL A 213 2.18 3.05 -2.23
N ARG A 214 2.26 4.05 -3.12
CA ARG A 214 3.44 4.91 -3.28
C ARG A 214 3.77 5.67 -2.00
N VAL A 215 2.78 6.28 -1.35
CA VAL A 215 2.96 7.04 -0.11
C VAL A 215 3.41 6.14 1.05
N LEU A 216 2.79 4.97 1.22
CA LEU A 216 3.20 4.04 2.29
C LEU A 216 4.61 3.50 2.07
N LYS A 217 4.95 3.09 0.84
CA LYS A 217 6.32 2.63 0.51
C LYS A 217 7.36 3.73 0.70
N ARG A 218 7.06 4.95 0.23
CA ARG A 218 7.94 6.13 0.44
C ARG A 218 8.13 6.42 1.93
N THR A 219 7.06 6.33 2.73
CA THR A 219 7.13 6.54 4.18
C THR A 219 8.05 5.50 4.83
N ALA A 220 7.92 4.23 4.48
CA ALA A 220 8.80 3.18 5.01
C ALA A 220 10.27 3.37 4.60
N VAL A 221 10.53 3.77 3.35
CA VAL A 221 11.91 4.07 2.86
C VAL A 221 12.52 5.26 3.59
N ARG A 222 11.72 6.20 4.09
CA ARG A 222 12.20 7.38 4.81
C ARG A 222 12.61 7.09 6.26
N CYS A 223 11.96 6.15 6.92
CA CYS A 223 12.30 5.72 8.28
C CYS A 223 12.53 4.19 8.36
N PRO A 224 13.49 3.65 7.58
CA PRO A 224 13.67 2.21 7.43
C PRO A 224 14.09 1.52 8.74
N GLN A 225 14.65 2.28 9.69
CA GLN A 225 15.01 1.80 11.02
C GLN A 225 13.81 1.44 11.90
N VAL A 226 12.64 2.01 11.62
CA VAL A 226 11.43 1.79 12.42
C VAL A 226 10.19 1.46 11.61
N ALA A 227 10.24 1.49 10.28
CA ALA A 227 9.07 1.26 9.44
C ALA A 227 9.32 0.22 8.34
N LYS A 228 8.31 -0.61 8.06
CA LYS A 228 8.35 -1.58 6.97
C LYS A 228 6.95 -1.77 6.38
N THR A 229 6.86 -1.96 5.06
CA THR A 229 5.59 -2.36 4.42
C THR A 229 5.56 -3.86 4.13
N TYR A 230 4.37 -4.44 4.19
CA TYR A 230 4.12 -5.83 3.77
C TYR A 230 2.65 -6.01 3.37
N SER A 231 2.38 -7.02 2.54
CA SER A 231 1.01 -7.38 2.13
C SER A 231 0.48 -8.54 2.98
N ILE A 232 -0.78 -8.47 3.41
CA ILE A 232 -1.45 -9.58 4.13
C ILE A 232 -2.23 -10.51 3.20
N GLY A 233 -2.33 -10.16 1.92
CA GLY A 233 -3.15 -10.85 0.93
C GLY A 233 -3.52 -9.90 -0.20
N ARG A 234 -4.37 -10.35 -1.11
CA ARG A 234 -4.88 -9.54 -2.21
C ARG A 234 -6.40 -9.44 -2.14
N SER A 235 -6.92 -8.32 -2.60
CA SER A 235 -8.35 -8.14 -2.88
C SER A 235 -8.78 -9.05 -4.02
N PHE A 236 -10.09 -9.06 -4.30
CA PHE A 236 -10.63 -9.85 -5.41
C PHE A 236 -10.05 -9.43 -6.77
N ASP A 237 -9.86 -8.13 -7.02
CA ASP A 237 -9.23 -7.63 -8.27
C ASP A 237 -7.70 -7.69 -8.24
N GLY A 238 -7.10 -8.37 -7.25
CA GLY A 238 -5.66 -8.60 -7.19
C GLY A 238 -4.83 -7.46 -6.58
N LYS A 239 -5.45 -6.44 -5.98
CA LYS A 239 -4.75 -5.35 -5.30
C LYS A 239 -4.21 -5.84 -3.95
N ASP A 240 -2.94 -5.61 -3.65
CA ASP A 240 -2.36 -5.95 -2.34
C ASP A 240 -3.07 -5.19 -1.21
N LEU A 241 -3.45 -5.91 -0.16
CA LEU A 241 -3.87 -5.35 1.13
C LEU A 241 -2.62 -4.96 1.90
N LEU A 242 -2.14 -3.74 1.60
CA LEU A 242 -0.84 -3.25 2.04
C LEU A 242 -0.92 -2.68 3.46
N VAL A 243 -0.09 -3.23 4.34
CA VAL A 243 0.11 -2.76 5.71
C VAL A 243 1.45 -2.00 5.80
N ILE A 244 1.47 -0.92 6.57
CA ILE A 244 2.71 -0.33 7.08
C ILE A 244 2.85 -0.61 8.58
N GLU A 245 4.00 -1.15 8.96
CA GLU A 245 4.38 -1.47 10.32
C GLU A 245 5.31 -0.39 10.88
N PHE A 246 5.15 -0.04 12.16
CA PHE A 246 6.09 0.74 12.94
C PHE A 246 6.49 0.00 14.22
N SER A 247 7.79 -0.20 14.48
CA SER A 247 8.34 -0.82 15.70
C SER A 247 9.82 -0.45 15.88
N GLY A 248 10.38 -0.64 17.07
CA GLY A 248 11.82 -0.58 17.31
C GLY A 248 12.63 -1.61 16.51
N ARG A 249 12.05 -2.76 16.14
CA ARG A 249 12.65 -3.77 15.24
C ARG A 249 11.63 -4.31 14.22
N PRO A 250 11.41 -3.60 13.11
CA PRO A 250 10.38 -3.96 12.13
C PRO A 250 10.53 -5.38 11.57
N GLY A 251 9.40 -6.08 11.46
CA GLY A 251 9.29 -7.43 10.93
C GLY A 251 9.49 -8.55 11.94
N GLN A 252 9.77 -8.24 13.21
CA GLN A 252 9.97 -9.23 14.27
C GLN A 252 9.11 -8.89 15.48
N HIS A 253 8.52 -9.92 16.09
CA HIS A 253 7.89 -9.78 17.39
C HIS A 253 8.97 -9.70 18.47
N GLU A 254 8.83 -8.77 19.41
CA GLU A 254 9.71 -8.66 20.57
C GLU A 254 9.00 -9.08 21.85
N LEU A 255 9.70 -9.81 22.72
CA LEU A 255 9.16 -10.29 23.99
C LEU A 255 8.56 -9.14 24.82
N MET A 256 7.29 -9.29 25.22
CA MET A 256 6.47 -8.31 25.96
C MET A 256 6.16 -7.01 25.21
N GLU A 257 6.53 -6.87 23.93
CA GLU A 257 6.07 -5.77 23.07
C GLU A 257 4.65 -6.07 22.54
N PRO A 258 3.63 -5.28 22.93
CA PRO A 258 2.28 -5.51 22.44
C PRO A 258 2.15 -5.14 20.95
N GLU A 259 1.34 -5.93 20.25
CA GLU A 259 0.97 -5.73 18.86
C GLU A 259 -0.39 -4.99 18.78
N VAL A 260 -0.47 -3.90 18.02
CA VAL A 260 -1.69 -3.12 17.78
C VAL A 260 -1.94 -3.01 16.29
N LYS A 261 -3.21 -3.06 15.87
CA LYS A 261 -3.58 -2.76 14.48
C LYS A 261 -4.67 -1.72 14.36
N LEU A 262 -4.59 -0.88 13.33
CA LEU A 262 -5.68 -0.01 12.92
C LEU A 262 -6.04 -0.35 11.47
N ILE A 263 -7.33 -0.53 11.21
CA ILE A 263 -7.86 -0.92 9.91
C ILE A 263 -8.81 0.18 9.44
N GLY A 264 -8.63 0.66 8.22
CA GLY A 264 -9.55 1.59 7.58
C GLY A 264 -10.25 0.97 6.39
N ASN A 265 -11.39 1.56 6.02
CA ASN A 265 -11.97 1.40 4.69
C ASN A 265 -12.26 -0.07 4.33
N ILE A 266 -12.83 -0.80 5.30
CA ILE A 266 -13.49 -2.09 5.07
C ILE A 266 -14.74 -1.92 4.18
N HIS A 267 -15.40 -0.78 4.30
CA HIS A 267 -16.37 -0.28 3.32
C HIS A 267 -15.67 0.73 2.43
N GLY A 268 -15.63 0.47 1.13
CA GLY A 268 -14.80 1.23 0.19
C GLY A 268 -15.17 2.71 0.07
N ASN A 269 -16.45 3.05 0.26
CA ASN A 269 -16.94 4.43 0.29
C ASN A 269 -16.80 5.15 1.63
N GLU A 270 -16.32 4.47 2.68
CA GLU A 270 -16.03 5.07 3.99
C GLU A 270 -14.56 5.47 4.04
N VAL A 271 -14.26 6.63 3.46
CA VAL A 271 -12.91 7.04 3.03
C VAL A 271 -12.11 7.74 4.12
N ALA A 272 -12.77 8.42 5.07
CA ALA A 272 -12.08 9.16 6.13
C ALA A 272 -11.05 8.28 6.86
N GLY A 273 -11.40 7.03 7.19
CA GLY A 273 -10.51 6.09 7.87
C GLY A 273 -9.25 5.75 7.07
N ARG A 274 -9.38 5.61 5.74
CA ARG A 274 -8.24 5.39 4.83
C ARG A 274 -7.24 6.52 4.92
N GLU A 275 -7.72 7.75 4.73
CA GLU A 275 -6.85 8.93 4.70
C GLU A 275 -6.22 9.19 6.07
N MET A 276 -6.96 9.01 7.17
CA MET A 276 -6.42 9.16 8.52
C MET A 276 -5.23 8.22 8.79
N LEU A 277 -5.27 6.98 8.30
CA LEU A 277 -4.17 6.02 8.48
C LEU A 277 -2.97 6.33 7.57
N ILE A 278 -3.19 6.86 6.37
CA ILE A 278 -2.11 7.35 5.49
C ILE A 278 -1.40 8.54 6.13
N TYR A 279 -2.15 9.48 6.72
CA TYR A 279 -1.58 10.63 7.43
C TYR A 279 -0.88 10.24 8.72
N LEU A 280 -1.46 9.30 9.49
CA LEU A 280 -0.84 8.78 10.69
C LEU A 280 0.51 8.12 10.40
N ALA A 281 0.62 7.34 9.32
CA ALA A 281 1.88 6.74 8.91
C ALA A 281 2.98 7.79 8.65
N GLN A 282 2.66 8.84 7.88
CA GLN A 282 3.59 9.94 7.60
C GLN A 282 3.96 10.71 8.87
N TYR A 283 2.99 10.98 9.74
CA TYR A 283 3.17 11.66 11.01
C TYR A 283 4.10 10.89 11.95
N LEU A 284 3.86 9.58 12.15
CA LEU A 284 4.68 8.71 12.98
C LEU A 284 6.14 8.69 12.52
N CYS A 285 6.37 8.55 11.21
CA CYS A 285 7.70 8.58 10.62
C CYS A 285 8.40 9.93 10.84
N SER A 286 7.70 11.02 10.51
CA SER A 286 8.24 12.39 10.61
C SER A 286 8.61 12.76 12.05
N GLU A 287 7.68 12.57 12.99
CA GLU A 287 7.89 12.91 14.40
C GLU A 287 8.95 12.03 15.08
N TYR A 288 9.07 10.76 14.67
CA TYR A 288 10.15 9.90 15.15
C TYR A 288 11.52 10.45 14.76
N LEU A 289 11.68 10.86 13.49
CA LEU A 289 12.91 11.45 12.95
C LEU A 289 13.22 12.81 13.58
N LEU A 290 12.20 13.61 13.90
CA LEU A 290 12.35 14.88 14.62
C LEU A 290 12.68 14.72 16.11
N GLY A 291 12.68 13.50 16.64
CA GLY A 291 13.00 13.26 18.05
C GLY A 291 11.84 13.48 19.01
N ASN A 292 10.58 13.45 18.55
CA ASN A 292 9.42 13.60 19.43
C ASN A 292 9.39 12.48 20.49
N PRO A 293 9.53 12.81 21.80
CA PRO A 293 9.68 11.78 22.83
C PRO A 293 8.43 10.90 23.03
N ARG A 294 7.24 11.40 22.70
CA ARG A 294 6.00 10.61 22.77
C ARG A 294 5.99 9.56 21.67
N ILE A 295 6.27 9.97 20.42
CA ILE A 295 6.25 9.08 19.25
C ILE A 295 7.41 8.08 19.30
N GLN A 296 8.62 8.51 19.68
CA GLN A 296 9.73 7.58 19.88
C GLN A 296 9.41 6.53 20.94
N ARG A 297 8.82 6.93 22.07
CA ARG A 297 8.40 5.98 23.10
C ARG A 297 7.33 5.02 22.57
N LEU A 298 6.34 5.54 21.86
CA LEU A 298 5.23 4.75 21.33
C LEU A 298 5.76 3.65 20.39
N ILE A 299 6.60 4.01 19.41
CA ILE A 299 7.19 3.08 18.43
C ILE A 299 8.20 2.12 19.07
N ASN A 300 9.04 2.59 20.01
CA ASN A 300 10.03 1.73 20.66
C ASN A 300 9.44 0.78 21.72
N THR A 301 8.13 0.86 21.99
CA THR A 301 7.48 -0.01 22.99
C THR A 301 6.23 -0.71 22.46
N THR A 302 5.88 -0.50 21.20
CA THR A 302 4.65 -1.00 20.58
C THR A 302 4.94 -1.32 19.14
N ARG A 303 4.47 -2.48 18.69
CA ARG A 303 4.47 -2.81 17.27
C ARG A 303 3.12 -2.48 16.66
N ILE A 304 3.12 -1.46 15.82
CA ILE A 304 1.91 -0.80 15.30
C ILE A 304 1.75 -1.17 13.83
N HIS A 305 0.58 -1.68 13.47
CA HIS A 305 0.26 -2.06 12.11
C HIS A 305 -0.90 -1.22 11.58
N LEU A 306 -0.70 -0.50 10.49
CA LEU A 306 -1.72 0.31 9.85
C LEU A 306 -2.10 -0.31 8.51
N LEU A 307 -3.36 -0.70 8.36
CA LEU A 307 -3.97 -1.14 7.11
C LEU A 307 -4.95 -0.05 6.63
N PRO A 308 -4.52 0.88 5.76
CA PRO A 308 -5.39 1.98 5.36
C PRO A 308 -6.63 1.56 4.58
N SER A 309 -6.55 0.47 3.80
CA SER A 309 -7.68 -0.02 3.02
C SER A 309 -7.76 -1.54 3.04
N MET A 310 -8.80 -2.05 3.70
CA MET A 310 -9.18 -3.45 3.62
C MET A 310 -9.99 -3.76 2.36
N ASN A 311 -10.72 -2.79 1.80
CA ASN A 311 -11.50 -2.92 0.57
C ASN A 311 -11.03 -1.92 -0.50
N PRO A 312 -9.83 -2.11 -1.08
CA PRO A 312 -9.33 -1.21 -2.11
C PRO A 312 -10.14 -1.28 -3.41
N ASP A 313 -10.82 -2.40 -3.68
CA ASP A 313 -11.66 -2.54 -4.89
C ASP A 313 -12.93 -1.68 -4.79
N GLY A 314 -13.64 -1.77 -3.66
CA GLY A 314 -14.80 -0.92 -3.40
C GLY A 314 -14.44 0.57 -3.35
N TYR A 315 -13.23 0.90 -2.87
CA TYR A 315 -12.75 2.28 -2.88
C TYR A 315 -12.62 2.85 -4.30
N GLU A 316 -12.05 2.12 -5.25
CA GLU A 316 -11.92 2.63 -6.63
C GLU A 316 -13.30 2.89 -7.28
N VAL A 317 -14.29 2.04 -6.98
CA VAL A 317 -15.68 2.26 -7.41
C VAL A 317 -16.25 3.54 -6.80
N ALA A 318 -16.07 3.75 -5.50
CA ALA A 318 -16.53 4.96 -4.83
C ALA A 318 -15.80 6.23 -5.34
N ALA A 319 -14.48 6.12 -5.58
CA ALA A 319 -13.66 7.23 -6.04
C ALA A 319 -14.01 7.67 -7.46
N ALA A 320 -14.41 6.74 -8.33
CA ALA A 320 -14.88 7.03 -9.68
C ALA A 320 -16.19 7.85 -9.71
N GLU A 321 -17.03 7.75 -8.67
CA GLU A 321 -18.24 8.60 -8.53
C GLU A 321 -17.93 10.00 -8.01
N GLY A 322 -16.77 10.18 -7.36
CA GLY A 322 -16.31 11.46 -6.82
C GLY A 322 -16.62 11.69 -5.35
N ALA A 323 -15.79 12.50 -4.70
CA ALA A 323 -15.95 12.89 -3.30
C ALA A 323 -17.15 13.82 -3.09
N GLY A 324 -17.76 13.76 -1.91
CA GLY A 324 -18.94 14.57 -1.58
C GLY A 324 -20.27 14.08 -2.19
N TYR A 325 -20.23 13.10 -3.09
CA TYR A 325 -21.44 12.46 -3.61
C TYR A 325 -22.01 11.41 -2.61
N ASN A 326 -23.31 11.49 -2.35
CA ASN A 326 -24.02 10.70 -1.33
C ASN A 326 -24.41 9.28 -1.78
N GLY A 327 -23.53 8.58 -2.52
CA GLY A 327 -23.70 7.16 -2.80
C GLY A 327 -23.60 6.36 -1.50
N TRP A 328 -24.71 6.19 -0.77
CA TRP A 328 -24.72 5.52 0.54
C TRP A 328 -24.20 4.08 0.49
N THR A 329 -24.31 3.45 -0.69
CA THR A 329 -23.99 2.05 -0.95
C THR A 329 -22.97 1.84 -2.07
N SER A 330 -22.76 2.81 -2.98
CA SER A 330 -21.81 2.62 -4.08
C SER A 330 -20.40 2.47 -3.54
N GLY A 331 -19.65 1.47 -4.01
CA GLY A 331 -18.32 1.11 -3.50
C GLY A 331 -18.28 0.62 -2.05
N ARG A 332 -19.43 0.40 -1.37
CA ARG A 332 -19.45 -0.14 0.00
C ARG A 332 -18.94 -1.58 0.04
N GLN A 333 -19.51 -2.44 -0.80
CA GLN A 333 -19.16 -3.86 -0.89
C GLN A 333 -17.81 -4.06 -1.59
N ASN A 334 -17.22 -5.26 -1.48
CA ASN A 334 -16.06 -5.61 -2.30
C ASN A 334 -16.47 -5.86 -3.77
N ALA A 335 -15.50 -6.15 -4.65
CA ALA A 335 -15.77 -6.44 -6.07
C ALA A 335 -16.67 -7.67 -6.31
N GLN A 336 -16.87 -8.52 -5.30
CA GLN A 336 -17.80 -9.66 -5.35
C GLN A 336 -19.20 -9.33 -4.83
N ASN A 337 -19.48 -8.04 -4.58
CA ASN A 337 -20.71 -7.52 -3.99
C ASN A 337 -21.00 -8.04 -2.56
N LEU A 338 -19.96 -8.37 -1.80
CA LEU A 338 -20.06 -8.81 -0.41
C LEU A 338 -19.80 -7.65 0.54
N ASP A 339 -20.64 -7.48 1.56
CA ASP A 339 -20.33 -6.60 2.69
C ASP A 339 -19.32 -7.32 3.59
N LEU A 340 -18.07 -6.85 3.57
CA LEU A 340 -16.98 -7.47 4.32
C LEU A 340 -17.22 -7.47 5.83
N ASN A 341 -17.99 -6.50 6.35
CA ASN A 341 -18.38 -6.44 7.76
C ASN A 341 -19.65 -7.26 8.08
N ARG A 342 -20.04 -8.16 7.16
CA ARG A 342 -21.03 -9.23 7.35
C ARG A 342 -20.46 -10.60 6.95
N ASN A 343 -19.16 -10.66 6.58
CA ASN A 343 -18.56 -11.84 5.97
C ASN A 343 -17.70 -12.67 6.94
N PHE A 344 -17.47 -12.20 8.16
CA PHE A 344 -16.75 -12.96 9.19
C PHE A 344 -17.64 -14.07 9.79
N PRO A 345 -17.06 -15.12 10.39
CA PRO A 345 -17.84 -16.14 11.09
C PRO A 345 -18.69 -15.52 12.21
N ASP A 346 -19.97 -15.90 12.29
CA ASP A 346 -20.84 -15.53 13.41
C ASP A 346 -20.48 -16.34 14.66
N LEU A 347 -19.48 -15.84 15.39
CA LEU A 347 -19.08 -16.42 16.68
C LEU A 347 -19.94 -15.91 17.84
N THR A 348 -20.70 -14.83 17.66
CA THR A 348 -21.51 -14.23 18.73
C THR A 348 -22.75 -15.10 19.02
N SER A 349 -23.38 -15.68 18.00
CA SER A 349 -24.41 -16.72 18.18
C SER A 349 -23.87 -17.93 18.95
N GLU A 350 -22.68 -18.41 18.58
CA GLU A 350 -22.02 -19.51 19.29
C GLU A 350 -21.67 -19.13 20.73
N TYR A 351 -21.19 -17.91 20.97
CA TYR A 351 -20.95 -17.39 22.31
C TYR A 351 -22.23 -17.46 23.17
N TYR A 352 -23.39 -17.03 22.67
CA TYR A 352 -24.64 -17.11 23.43
C TYR A 352 -25.04 -18.54 23.78
N ARG A 353 -24.82 -19.48 22.85
CA ARG A 353 -25.07 -20.91 23.07
C ARG A 353 -24.12 -21.46 24.14
N LEU A 354 -22.82 -21.21 24.01
CA LEU A 354 -21.78 -21.70 24.92
C LEU A 354 -21.89 -21.07 26.32
N ALA A 355 -22.22 -19.79 26.41
CA ALA A 355 -22.32 -19.06 27.68
C ALA A 355 -23.44 -19.58 28.59
N SER A 356 -24.42 -20.30 28.04
CA SER A 356 -25.46 -21.01 28.80
C SER A 356 -24.95 -22.27 29.50
N THR A 357 -23.82 -22.83 29.04
CA THR A 357 -23.26 -24.08 29.54
C THR A 357 -22.12 -23.82 30.52
N ARG A 358 -22.24 -24.35 31.74
CA ARG A 358 -21.22 -24.15 32.79
C ARG A 358 -19.94 -24.90 32.45
N GLY A 359 -18.80 -24.23 32.59
CA GLY A 359 -17.46 -24.84 32.41
C GLY A 359 -16.96 -24.89 30.98
N VAL A 360 -17.75 -24.42 30.00
CA VAL A 360 -17.33 -24.33 28.61
C VAL A 360 -16.65 -22.98 28.34
N ARG A 361 -15.65 -22.98 27.46
CA ARG A 361 -14.96 -21.75 27.04
C ARG A 361 -15.87 -20.90 26.17
N THR A 362 -15.68 -19.60 26.28
CA THR A 362 -16.37 -18.57 25.48
C THR A 362 -15.38 -17.61 24.81
N ASP A 363 -14.10 -17.97 24.83
CA ASP A 363 -12.96 -17.28 24.23
C ASP A 363 -12.25 -18.25 23.28
N HIS A 364 -11.56 -17.71 22.26
CA HIS A 364 -10.92 -18.51 21.21
C HIS A 364 -11.86 -19.56 20.59
N ILE A 365 -13.11 -19.13 20.30
CA ILE A 365 -14.14 -20.00 19.73
C ILE A 365 -13.66 -20.49 18.34
N PRO A 366 -13.60 -21.80 18.09
CA PRO A 366 -13.15 -22.32 16.79
C PRO A 366 -14.12 -21.92 15.69
N ILE A 367 -13.59 -21.74 14.47
CA ILE A 367 -14.40 -21.47 13.29
C ILE A 367 -15.02 -22.78 12.84
N SER A 368 -16.34 -22.78 12.69
CA SER A 368 -17.12 -23.93 12.25
C SER A 368 -16.80 -24.30 10.79
N GLU A 369 -16.73 -25.60 10.45
CA GLU A 369 -16.51 -26.06 9.07
C GLU A 369 -17.57 -25.51 8.10
N TYR A 370 -18.81 -25.41 8.56
CA TYR A 370 -19.95 -24.89 7.79
C TYR A 370 -19.75 -23.45 7.29
N TYR A 371 -18.94 -22.64 7.97
CA TYR A 371 -18.62 -21.28 7.53
C TYR A 371 -17.96 -21.29 6.14
N TRP A 372 -17.10 -22.27 5.88
CA TRP A 372 -16.33 -22.36 4.64
C TRP A 372 -17.16 -22.85 3.45
N TRP A 373 -18.37 -23.36 3.69
CA TRP A 373 -19.30 -23.70 2.61
C TRP A 373 -19.97 -22.46 2.01
N GLY A 374 -19.92 -21.32 2.72
CA GLY A 374 -20.38 -20.03 2.23
C GLY A 374 -19.34 -19.29 1.37
N LYS A 375 -19.77 -18.18 0.75
CA LYS A 375 -18.87 -17.32 -0.03
C LYS A 375 -18.05 -16.42 0.89
N VAL A 376 -16.79 -16.78 1.12
CA VAL A 376 -15.85 -16.00 1.92
C VAL A 376 -14.95 -15.16 1.02
N ALA A 377 -14.96 -13.85 1.22
CA ALA A 377 -14.19 -12.87 0.47
C ALA A 377 -12.67 -13.04 0.70
N PRO A 378 -11.83 -12.83 -0.32
CA PRO A 378 -10.38 -12.93 -0.17
C PRO A 378 -9.84 -11.94 0.87
N GLU A 379 -10.44 -10.75 0.97
CA GLU A 379 -10.09 -9.74 1.98
C GLU A 379 -10.36 -10.23 3.40
N THR A 380 -11.52 -10.85 3.64
CA THR A 380 -11.87 -11.46 4.92
C THR A 380 -10.91 -12.59 5.27
N LYS A 381 -10.57 -13.47 4.32
CA LYS A 381 -9.57 -14.53 4.53
C LYS A 381 -8.19 -13.97 4.91
N ALA A 382 -7.77 -12.88 4.27
CA ALA A 382 -6.50 -12.23 4.56
C ALA A 382 -6.45 -11.68 5.99
N ILE A 383 -7.53 -11.01 6.45
CA ILE A 383 -7.64 -10.54 7.85
C ILE A 383 -7.65 -11.72 8.83
N MET A 384 -8.47 -12.75 8.59
CA MET A 384 -8.55 -13.92 9.46
C MET A 384 -7.18 -14.60 9.63
N LYS A 385 -6.44 -14.77 8.54
CA LYS A 385 -5.07 -15.28 8.57
C LYS A 385 -4.15 -14.35 9.36
N TRP A 386 -4.21 -13.05 9.09
CA TRP A 386 -3.33 -12.06 9.72
C TRP A 386 -3.50 -12.01 11.24
N ILE A 387 -4.74 -12.01 11.74
CA ILE A 387 -5.00 -11.97 13.18
C ILE A 387 -4.63 -13.26 13.92
N GLN A 388 -4.52 -14.39 13.21
CA GLN A 388 -4.04 -15.65 13.77
C GLN A 388 -2.52 -15.73 13.83
N THR A 389 -1.82 -15.04 12.93
CA THR A 389 -0.35 -15.09 12.82
C THR A 389 0.39 -14.11 13.73
N THR A 390 -0.28 -13.04 14.16
CA THR A 390 0.30 -11.98 14.99
C THR A 390 -0.50 -11.86 16.29
N PRO A 391 0.14 -11.79 17.48
CA PRO A 391 -0.55 -11.75 18.76
C PRO A 391 -1.14 -10.35 19.07
N PHE A 392 -2.08 -9.89 18.25
CA PHE A 392 -2.73 -8.60 18.42
C PHE A 392 -3.45 -8.49 19.77
N VAL A 393 -3.21 -7.37 20.45
CA VAL A 393 -3.79 -7.06 21.76
C VAL A 393 -4.95 -6.07 21.64
N LEU A 394 -4.76 -5.01 20.84
CA LEU A 394 -5.72 -3.92 20.68
C LEU A 394 -5.92 -3.60 19.20
N SER A 395 -7.13 -3.19 18.84
CA SER A 395 -7.46 -2.83 17.47
C SER A 395 -8.58 -1.80 17.37
N ALA A 396 -8.60 -1.05 16.26
CA ALA A 396 -9.78 -0.31 15.85
C ALA A 396 -10.02 -0.43 14.34
N SER A 397 -11.29 -0.60 13.97
CA SER A 397 -11.78 -0.45 12.60
C SER A 397 -12.37 0.94 12.41
N LEU A 398 -11.92 1.67 11.40
CA LEU A 398 -12.33 3.05 11.11
C LEU A 398 -13.36 3.07 9.98
N HIS A 399 -14.52 3.66 10.27
CA HIS A 399 -15.72 3.70 9.45
C HIS A 399 -16.23 5.13 9.23
N GLY A 400 -17.25 5.26 8.39
CA GLY A 400 -17.98 6.50 8.16
C GLY A 400 -19.47 6.28 7.96
N GLY A 401 -20.27 7.28 8.31
CA GLY A 401 -21.72 7.24 8.24
C GLY A 401 -22.38 7.85 9.48
N ASP A 402 -21.65 7.95 10.58
CA ASP A 402 -22.06 8.69 11.77
C ASP A 402 -20.81 9.21 12.54
N LEU A 403 -20.98 9.76 13.75
CA LEU A 403 -19.88 10.20 14.60
C LEU A 403 -20.03 9.64 16.02
N VAL A 404 -19.49 8.44 16.24
CA VAL A 404 -19.60 7.68 17.49
C VAL A 404 -18.52 6.59 17.56
N VAL A 405 -18.17 6.14 18.76
CA VAL A 405 -17.35 4.94 18.94
C VAL A 405 -18.23 3.77 19.38
N SER A 406 -18.38 2.78 18.50
CA SER A 406 -19.08 1.52 18.79
C SER A 406 -18.13 0.49 19.42
N TYR A 407 -18.65 -0.31 20.34
CA TYR A 407 -17.92 -1.43 20.95
C TYR A 407 -18.77 -2.70 21.03
N PRO A 408 -18.12 -3.89 21.04
CA PRO A 408 -18.80 -5.18 21.12
C PRO A 408 -19.80 -5.35 22.27
N PHE A 409 -20.79 -6.24 22.15
CA PHE A 409 -21.08 -7.01 20.93
C PHE A 409 -21.88 -6.22 19.89
N ASP A 410 -21.63 -6.50 18.61
CA ASP A 410 -22.39 -5.98 17.46
C ASP A 410 -23.67 -6.79 17.20
N PHE A 411 -23.69 -8.08 17.54
CA PHE A 411 -24.89 -8.92 17.42
C PHE A 411 -25.68 -9.01 18.73
N SER A 412 -26.99 -8.83 18.71
CA SER A 412 -27.84 -8.95 19.90
C SER A 412 -28.29 -10.38 20.16
N LYS A 413 -28.58 -10.72 21.42
CA LYS A 413 -29.16 -12.04 21.78
C LYS A 413 -30.64 -12.19 21.34
N ASN A 414 -31.23 -11.18 20.69
CA ASN A 414 -32.62 -11.26 20.28
C ASN A 414 -32.75 -12.19 19.05
N PRO A 415 -33.69 -13.16 19.06
CA PRO A 415 -33.86 -14.10 17.95
C PRO A 415 -34.16 -13.48 16.58
N HIS A 416 -34.62 -12.22 16.55
CA HIS A 416 -34.98 -11.49 15.32
C HIS A 416 -34.01 -10.35 15.00
N GLU A 417 -32.78 -10.40 15.51
CA GLU A 417 -31.74 -9.37 15.30
C GLU A 417 -32.19 -7.94 15.67
N LYS A 418 -33.14 -7.82 16.61
CA LYS A 418 -33.59 -6.50 17.06
C LYS A 418 -32.48 -5.83 17.86
N LYS A 419 -32.37 -4.51 17.70
CA LYS A 419 -31.45 -3.71 18.52
C LYS A 419 -31.74 -3.93 20.00
N MET A 420 -30.70 -4.31 20.74
CA MET A 420 -30.77 -4.62 22.16
C MET A 420 -29.35 -4.61 22.70
N PHE A 421 -29.16 -3.92 23.82
CA PHE A 421 -27.89 -3.93 24.55
C PHE A 421 -27.36 -5.35 24.79
N SER A 422 -26.15 -5.62 24.32
CA SER A 422 -25.49 -6.92 24.44
C SER A 422 -24.06 -6.79 24.98
N PRO A 423 -23.86 -6.94 26.30
CA PRO A 423 -22.58 -6.69 26.93
C PRO A 423 -21.60 -7.85 26.72
N THR A 424 -20.32 -7.50 26.58
CA THR A 424 -19.21 -8.47 26.68
C THR A 424 -18.84 -8.78 28.14
N PRO A 425 -18.14 -9.89 28.42
CA PRO A 425 -17.49 -10.09 29.72
C PRO A 425 -16.54 -8.95 30.12
N ASP A 426 -15.92 -8.29 29.14
CA ASP A 426 -15.00 -7.16 29.31
C ASP A 426 -15.67 -5.77 29.12
N GLU A 427 -16.98 -5.66 29.31
CA GLU A 427 -17.78 -4.45 29.11
C GLU A 427 -17.15 -3.17 29.68
N LYS A 428 -16.63 -3.25 30.92
CA LYS A 428 -15.97 -2.10 31.58
C LYS A 428 -14.70 -1.67 30.86
N MET A 429 -13.95 -2.61 30.30
CA MET A 429 -12.73 -2.33 29.55
C MET A 429 -13.07 -1.78 28.17
N PHE A 430 -14.06 -2.33 27.47
CA PHE A 430 -14.50 -1.81 26.17
C PHE A 430 -15.03 -0.38 26.25
N LYS A 431 -15.87 -0.05 27.25
CA LYS A 431 -16.30 1.33 27.49
C LYS A 431 -15.13 2.27 27.72
N LEU A 432 -14.08 1.80 28.40
CA LEU A 432 -12.89 2.58 28.69
C LEU A 432 -12.01 2.78 27.44
N LEU A 433 -11.91 1.77 26.58
CA LEU A 433 -11.26 1.88 25.26
C LEU A 433 -12.03 2.85 24.36
N ALA A 434 -13.35 2.70 24.25
CA ALA A 434 -14.18 3.58 23.43
C ALA A 434 -14.08 5.05 23.88
N ARG A 435 -14.14 5.29 25.20
CA ARG A 435 -13.95 6.63 25.78
C ARG A 435 -12.56 7.20 25.57
N SER A 436 -11.52 6.38 25.52
CA SER A 436 -10.17 6.89 25.24
C SER A 436 -10.08 7.58 23.88
N TYR A 437 -10.90 7.19 22.91
CA TYR A 437 -11.01 7.89 21.65
C TYR A 437 -12.02 9.05 21.74
N ALA A 438 -13.25 8.76 22.17
CA ALA A 438 -14.36 9.73 22.14
C ALA A 438 -14.11 10.96 23.03
N ASP A 439 -13.58 10.76 24.25
CA ASP A 439 -13.40 11.84 25.24
C ASP A 439 -12.31 12.85 24.82
N VAL A 440 -11.49 12.50 23.83
CA VAL A 440 -10.38 13.33 23.32
C VAL A 440 -10.71 13.89 21.92
N HIS A 441 -11.74 13.39 21.25
CA HIS A 441 -12.13 13.84 19.92
C HIS A 441 -12.98 15.13 20.02
N PRO A 442 -12.50 16.29 19.48
CA PRO A 442 -13.15 17.59 19.70
C PRO A 442 -14.63 17.61 19.32
N MET A 443 -14.98 17.03 18.17
CA MET A 443 -16.37 17.02 17.70
C MET A 443 -17.24 15.97 18.39
N MET A 444 -16.68 14.93 19.02
CA MET A 444 -17.48 13.97 19.80
C MET A 444 -17.79 14.55 21.18
N MET A 445 -16.94 15.46 21.68
CA MET A 445 -17.13 16.17 22.95
C MET A 445 -17.91 17.47 22.83
N ASP A 446 -18.14 17.98 21.61
CA ASP A 446 -19.02 19.10 21.36
C ASP A 446 -20.44 18.78 21.85
N ARG A 447 -20.98 19.64 22.70
CA ARG A 447 -22.28 19.47 23.38
C ARG A 447 -23.50 19.84 22.54
N SER A 448 -23.32 20.28 21.30
CA SER A 448 -24.41 20.54 20.37
C SER A 448 -25.12 19.24 20.00
N GLU A 449 -26.44 19.16 20.17
CA GLU A 449 -27.22 18.01 19.64
C GLU A 449 -27.45 18.12 18.12
N ASN A 450 -27.22 19.29 17.51
CA ASN A 450 -27.48 19.58 16.10
C ASN A 450 -26.31 19.24 15.16
N ARG A 451 -25.33 18.45 15.61
CA ARG A 451 -24.21 17.97 14.80
C ARG A 451 -24.37 16.49 14.45
N CYS A 452 -23.54 16.02 13.53
CA CYS A 452 -23.32 14.60 13.31
C CYS A 452 -23.04 13.86 14.64
N GLY A 453 -23.68 12.72 14.88
CA GLY A 453 -23.55 11.95 16.11
C GLY A 453 -24.11 12.63 17.39
N GLY A 454 -24.84 13.74 17.27
CA GLY A 454 -25.40 14.47 18.41
C GLY A 454 -26.40 13.64 19.23
N ASN A 455 -27.08 12.67 18.60
CA ASN A 455 -27.94 11.68 19.24
C ASN A 455 -27.20 10.76 20.25
N PHE A 456 -25.89 10.58 20.13
CA PHE A 456 -25.09 9.77 21.06
C PHE A 456 -24.51 10.55 22.23
N LEU A 457 -24.68 11.87 22.27
CA LEU A 457 -24.12 12.73 23.33
C LEU A 457 -24.53 12.30 24.74
N LYS A 458 -25.80 11.94 24.92
CA LYS A 458 -26.34 11.47 26.21
C LYS A 458 -25.66 10.19 26.71
N ARG A 459 -24.97 9.48 25.83
CA ARG A 459 -24.20 8.25 26.11
C ARG A 459 -22.69 8.49 26.17
N GLY A 460 -22.24 9.74 26.02
CA GLY A 460 -20.83 10.13 25.96
C GLY A 460 -20.17 9.78 24.62
N SER A 461 -20.94 9.86 23.52
CA SER A 461 -20.46 9.54 22.15
C SER A 461 -19.83 8.15 21.99
N ILE A 462 -20.27 7.21 22.83
CA ILE A 462 -19.98 5.78 22.70
C ILE A 462 -21.29 5.00 22.65
N ILE A 463 -21.29 3.83 22.01
CA ILE A 463 -22.46 2.96 21.98
C ILE A 463 -22.06 1.47 21.89
N ASN A 464 -22.86 0.59 22.49
CA ASN A 464 -22.74 -0.84 22.24
C ASN A 464 -23.32 -1.14 20.85
N GLY A 465 -22.62 -1.89 20.02
CA GLY A 465 -23.00 -2.11 18.62
C GLY A 465 -24.43 -2.62 18.47
N ALA A 466 -24.76 -3.71 19.17
CA ALA A 466 -26.08 -4.32 19.17
C ALA A 466 -27.20 -3.39 19.68
N ASP A 467 -26.90 -2.44 20.58
CA ASP A 467 -27.87 -1.44 21.07
C ASP A 467 -28.13 -0.33 20.04
N TRP A 468 -27.16 -0.07 19.16
CA TRP A 468 -27.34 0.84 18.03
C TRP A 468 -28.17 0.17 16.94
N TYR A 469 -27.65 -0.92 16.38
CA TYR A 469 -28.32 -1.84 15.47
C TYR A 469 -27.59 -3.18 15.46
N SER A 470 -28.33 -4.28 15.40
CA SER A 470 -27.77 -5.63 15.55
C SER A 470 -27.48 -6.26 14.20
N PHE A 471 -26.34 -6.93 14.07
CA PHE A 471 -25.96 -7.71 12.89
C PHE A 471 -24.93 -8.80 13.22
N THR A 472 -24.90 -9.88 12.45
CA THR A 472 -23.91 -10.97 12.56
C THR A 472 -22.74 -10.79 11.59
N GLY A 473 -21.67 -11.53 11.82
CA GLY A 473 -20.52 -11.61 10.90
C GLY A 473 -19.66 -10.34 10.81
N GLY A 474 -19.68 -9.52 11.87
CA GLY A 474 -18.82 -8.35 12.01
C GLY A 474 -17.39 -8.69 12.39
N MET A 475 -16.44 -7.86 11.94
CA MET A 475 -15.00 -8.04 12.22
C MET A 475 -14.66 -7.84 13.70
N SER A 476 -15.33 -6.89 14.36
CA SER A 476 -15.06 -6.49 15.75
C SER A 476 -15.31 -7.63 16.74
N ASP A 477 -16.51 -8.23 16.67
CA ASP A 477 -16.90 -9.40 17.47
C ASP A 477 -16.00 -10.61 17.17
N PHE A 478 -15.62 -10.82 15.91
CA PHE A 478 -14.73 -11.92 15.51
C PHE A 478 -13.35 -11.81 16.15
N ASN A 479 -12.75 -10.61 16.18
CA ASN A 479 -11.47 -10.37 16.86
C ASN A 479 -11.53 -10.81 18.32
N TYR A 480 -12.56 -10.35 19.05
CA TYR A 480 -12.69 -10.62 20.49
C TYR A 480 -13.02 -12.09 20.78
N LEU A 481 -13.83 -12.76 19.95
CA LEU A 481 -14.27 -14.12 20.23
C LEU A 481 -13.30 -15.19 19.73
N HIS A 482 -12.53 -14.92 18.69
CA HIS A 482 -11.59 -15.89 18.10
C HIS A 482 -10.15 -15.72 18.59
N THR A 483 -9.75 -14.54 19.04
CA THR A 483 -8.36 -14.21 19.40
C THR A 483 -8.26 -13.50 20.75
N ASN A 484 -7.06 -13.01 21.09
CA ASN A 484 -6.84 -12.13 22.25
C ASN A 484 -7.18 -10.65 21.97
N CYS A 485 -7.47 -10.29 20.72
CA CYS A 485 -7.51 -8.91 20.27
C CYS A 485 -8.83 -8.21 20.65
N PHE A 486 -8.74 -7.06 21.30
CA PHE A 486 -9.89 -6.23 21.62
C PHE A 486 -10.05 -5.19 20.52
N GLU A 487 -11.10 -5.29 19.71
CA GLU A 487 -11.38 -4.34 18.64
C GLU A 487 -12.57 -3.44 18.96
N ILE A 488 -12.46 -2.16 18.62
CA ILE A 488 -13.57 -1.20 18.62
C ILE A 488 -13.84 -0.71 17.20
N THR A 489 -15.01 -0.15 16.96
CA THR A 489 -15.40 0.44 15.68
C THR A 489 -15.56 1.94 15.85
N VAL A 490 -14.83 2.74 15.08
CA VAL A 490 -14.83 4.20 15.18
C VAL A 490 -15.48 4.79 13.94
N GLU A 491 -16.63 5.44 14.11
CA GLU A 491 -17.31 6.21 13.05
C GLU A 491 -16.76 7.65 13.05
N LEU A 492 -16.10 8.05 11.97
CA LEU A 492 -15.31 9.29 11.90
C LEU A 492 -16.11 10.52 11.43
N GLY A 493 -17.34 10.33 10.97
CA GLY A 493 -18.20 11.40 10.48
C GLY A 493 -19.34 10.90 9.59
N CYS A 494 -20.37 11.73 9.44
CA CYS A 494 -21.60 11.40 8.70
C CYS A 494 -21.38 11.31 7.20
N VAL A 495 -20.43 12.08 6.66
CA VAL A 495 -20.09 12.05 5.24
C VAL A 495 -19.08 10.93 5.03
N LYS A 496 -19.52 9.83 4.41
CA LYS A 496 -18.69 8.63 4.20
C LYS A 496 -17.47 8.93 3.33
N PHE A 497 -17.69 9.67 2.24
CA PHE A 497 -16.66 10.17 1.33
C PHE A 497 -16.60 11.70 1.41
N PRO A 498 -15.95 12.26 2.44
CA PRO A 498 -15.86 13.72 2.61
C PRO A 498 -15.03 14.35 1.48
N PRO A 499 -15.29 15.61 1.10
CA PRO A 499 -14.49 16.30 0.09
C PRO A 499 -13.08 16.63 0.63
N GLU A 500 -12.13 16.90 -0.27
CA GLU A 500 -10.70 17.04 0.09
C GLU A 500 -10.44 18.17 1.10
N GLU A 501 -11.16 19.29 0.99
CA GLU A 501 -11.06 20.43 1.90
C GLU A 501 -11.41 20.08 3.36
N ALA A 502 -12.19 19.01 3.59
CA ALA A 502 -12.53 18.54 4.92
C ALA A 502 -11.43 17.65 5.55
N LEU A 503 -10.51 17.10 4.76
CA LEU A 503 -9.51 16.12 5.21
C LEU A 503 -8.55 16.69 6.26
N TYR A 504 -8.14 17.96 6.11
CA TYR A 504 -7.28 18.62 7.09
C TYR A 504 -7.98 18.75 8.45
N GLY A 505 -9.24 19.19 8.47
CA GLY A 505 -10.04 19.30 9.69
C GLY A 505 -10.24 17.94 10.36
N LEU A 506 -10.58 16.90 9.56
CA LEU A 506 -10.68 15.53 10.05
C LEU A 506 -9.38 15.04 10.68
N TRP A 507 -8.23 15.32 10.07
CA TRP A 507 -6.93 14.98 10.64
C TRP A 507 -6.68 15.68 11.98
N GLN A 508 -6.95 16.99 12.08
CA GLN A 508 -6.78 17.72 13.34
C GLN A 508 -7.67 17.15 14.46
N HIS A 509 -8.89 16.72 14.13
CA HIS A 509 -9.81 16.14 15.10
C HIS A 509 -9.41 14.72 15.54
N ASN A 510 -8.77 13.93 14.68
CA ASN A 510 -8.53 12.51 14.90
C ASN A 510 -7.08 12.15 15.27
N LYS A 511 -6.10 13.00 14.99
CA LYS A 511 -4.68 12.75 15.31
C LYS A 511 -4.47 12.40 16.78
N GLU A 512 -4.95 13.24 17.69
CA GLU A 512 -4.78 13.01 19.14
C GLU A 512 -5.59 11.80 19.64
N PRO A 513 -6.88 11.62 19.28
CA PRO A 513 -7.62 10.39 19.59
C PRO A 513 -6.95 9.09 19.12
N LEU A 514 -6.41 9.06 17.90
CA LEU A 514 -5.69 7.91 17.35
C LEU A 514 -4.46 7.57 18.20
N LEU A 515 -3.63 8.57 18.52
CA LEU A 515 -2.45 8.37 19.37
C LEU A 515 -2.82 7.92 20.78
N ASN A 516 -3.81 8.57 21.40
CA ASN A 516 -4.28 8.22 22.73
C ASN A 516 -4.85 6.78 22.77
N PHE A 517 -5.57 6.36 21.73
CA PHE A 517 -6.06 4.99 21.60
C PHE A 517 -4.92 3.97 21.45
N LEU A 518 -3.92 4.23 20.60
CA LEU A 518 -2.74 3.37 20.48
C LEU A 518 -2.02 3.17 21.83
N GLU A 519 -1.93 4.24 22.63
CA GLU A 519 -1.30 4.20 23.96
C GLU A 519 -2.08 3.32 24.96
N MET A 520 -3.38 3.07 24.74
CA MET A 520 -4.20 2.24 25.63
C MET A 520 -3.80 0.77 25.67
N VAL A 521 -3.03 0.29 24.68
CA VAL A 521 -2.50 -1.08 24.69
C VAL A 521 -1.56 -1.32 25.89
N HIS A 522 -0.98 -0.25 26.44
CA HIS A 522 -0.12 -0.28 27.63
C HIS A 522 -0.89 -0.24 28.94
N ARG A 523 -2.17 -0.64 28.96
CA ARG A 523 -2.96 -0.71 30.18
C ARG A 523 -3.24 -2.14 30.63
N GLY A 524 -3.46 -2.32 31.92
CA GLY A 524 -3.70 -3.63 32.52
C GLY A 524 -2.39 -4.31 32.87
N ILE A 525 -2.27 -5.59 32.53
CA ILE A 525 -1.09 -6.39 32.86
C ILE A 525 -0.48 -7.01 31.61
N LYS A 526 0.83 -7.24 31.64
CA LYS A 526 1.54 -8.08 30.70
C LYS A 526 2.60 -8.88 31.44
N GLY A 527 3.14 -9.92 30.85
CA GLY A 527 4.21 -10.71 31.47
C GLY A 527 4.46 -11.98 30.72
N VAL A 528 5.26 -12.86 31.32
CA VAL A 528 5.63 -14.15 30.71
C VAL A 528 5.16 -15.30 31.60
N VAL A 529 4.60 -16.34 30.98
CA VAL A 529 4.31 -17.62 31.62
C VAL A 529 5.39 -18.62 31.24
N MET A 530 6.13 -19.08 32.23
CA MET A 530 7.23 -20.04 32.08
C MET A 530 7.00 -21.26 32.96
N ASP A 531 7.69 -22.36 32.65
CA ASP A 531 7.81 -23.47 33.59
C ASP A 531 8.90 -23.20 34.65
N LYS A 532 9.01 -24.09 35.63
CA LYS A 532 10.04 -24.00 36.68
C LYS A 532 11.48 -24.07 36.17
N TYR A 533 11.71 -24.45 34.91
CA TYR A 533 13.02 -24.53 34.27
C TYR A 533 13.31 -23.30 33.39
N GLY A 534 12.42 -22.30 33.37
CA GLY A 534 12.56 -21.08 32.57
C GLY A 534 12.14 -21.25 31.11
N LYS A 535 11.51 -22.37 30.73
CA LYS A 535 11.00 -22.56 29.37
C LYS A 535 9.68 -21.81 29.21
N PRO A 536 9.48 -21.02 28.14
CA PRO A 536 8.21 -20.37 27.88
C PRO A 536 7.10 -21.39 27.62
N VAL A 537 5.91 -21.13 28.18
CA VAL A 537 4.73 -21.98 28.01
C VAL A 537 3.78 -21.28 27.04
N LYS A 538 3.82 -21.70 25.76
CA LYS A 538 2.88 -21.26 24.73
C LYS A 538 1.45 -21.73 25.01
N ASN A 539 0.45 -20.96 24.58
CA ASN A 539 -0.97 -21.26 24.75
C ASN A 539 -1.39 -21.51 26.23
N ALA A 540 -0.60 -21.01 27.19
CA ALA A 540 -1.02 -20.95 28.57
C ALA A 540 -2.17 -19.96 28.69
N ARG A 541 -3.15 -20.29 29.50
CA ARG A 541 -4.32 -19.47 29.73
C ARG A 541 -4.08 -18.53 30.90
N VAL A 542 -4.39 -17.26 30.70
CA VAL A 542 -4.43 -16.25 31.76
C VAL A 542 -5.88 -15.79 31.92
N SER A 543 -6.51 -16.21 33.01
CA SER A 543 -7.89 -15.90 33.35
C SER A 543 -8.00 -14.91 34.49
N VAL A 544 -9.09 -14.15 34.53
CA VAL A 544 -9.35 -13.14 35.56
C VAL A 544 -10.65 -13.49 36.27
N LYS A 545 -10.60 -13.68 37.59
CA LYS A 545 -11.76 -14.09 38.37
C LYS A 545 -12.90 -13.06 38.22
N GLY A 546 -14.04 -13.51 37.71
CA GLY A 546 -15.22 -12.68 37.47
C GLY A 546 -15.37 -12.18 36.04
N ILE A 547 -14.35 -12.36 35.19
CA ILE A 547 -14.42 -12.05 33.75
C ILE A 547 -14.34 -13.37 32.97
N ARG A 548 -15.41 -13.71 32.25
CA ARG A 548 -15.52 -14.97 31.50
C ARG A 548 -15.02 -14.82 30.07
N HIS A 549 -13.78 -14.39 29.94
CA HIS A 549 -13.07 -14.28 28.67
C HIS A 549 -11.59 -14.30 28.99
N ASP A 550 -10.90 -15.39 28.64
CA ASP A 550 -9.50 -15.61 28.99
C ASP A 550 -8.58 -15.23 27.82
N VAL A 551 -7.35 -14.80 28.12
CA VAL A 551 -6.31 -14.64 27.08
C VAL A 551 -5.34 -15.82 27.08
N THR A 552 -4.66 -16.02 25.96
CA THR A 552 -3.62 -17.03 25.79
C THR A 552 -2.24 -16.40 25.58
N THR A 553 -1.18 -17.11 25.98
CA THR A 553 0.20 -16.69 25.71
C THR A 553 0.61 -16.96 24.26
N ALA A 554 1.45 -16.07 23.72
CA ALA A 554 2.09 -16.23 22.42
C ALA A 554 3.20 -17.32 22.48
N PRO A 555 3.89 -17.63 21.36
CA PRO A 555 4.92 -18.66 21.29
C PRO A 555 6.05 -18.51 22.34
N ASP A 556 6.43 -17.27 22.65
CA ASP A 556 7.47 -16.94 23.63
C ASP A 556 6.94 -16.90 25.08
N GLY A 557 5.70 -17.32 25.29
CA GLY A 557 5.07 -17.43 26.60
C GLY A 557 4.60 -16.09 27.18
N ASP A 558 4.79 -14.98 26.46
CA ASP A 558 4.28 -13.69 26.86
C ASP A 558 2.79 -13.51 26.56
N TYR A 559 2.17 -12.63 27.34
CA TYR A 559 0.76 -12.30 27.21
C TYR A 559 0.52 -10.84 27.59
N TRP A 560 -0.62 -10.33 27.13
CA TRP A 560 -1.15 -9.02 27.50
C TRP A 560 -2.61 -9.19 27.86
N ARG A 561 -3.02 -8.59 28.97
CA ARG A 561 -4.40 -8.58 29.43
C ARG A 561 -4.80 -7.16 29.81
N LEU A 562 -5.59 -6.54 28.93
CA LEU A 562 -6.21 -5.25 29.18
C LEU A 562 -7.20 -5.39 30.35
N LEU A 563 -7.07 -4.49 31.33
CA LEU A 563 -7.90 -4.48 32.52
C LEU A 563 -8.25 -3.05 32.95
N PRO A 564 -9.49 -2.81 33.41
CA PRO A 564 -9.84 -1.53 34.00
C PRO A 564 -9.20 -1.40 35.39
N PRO A 565 -9.13 -0.18 35.95
CA PRO A 565 -8.68 0.05 37.31
C PRO A 565 -9.44 -0.80 38.33
N GLY A 566 -8.72 -1.27 39.35
CA GLY A 566 -9.29 -2.09 40.40
C GLY A 566 -8.39 -3.26 40.81
N SER A 567 -8.86 -4.03 41.79
CA SER A 567 -8.18 -5.24 42.26
C SER A 567 -8.72 -6.47 41.53
N HIS A 568 -7.82 -7.25 40.95
CA HIS A 568 -8.15 -8.44 40.15
C HIS A 568 -7.41 -9.66 40.70
N ILE A 569 -8.02 -10.84 40.58
CA ILE A 569 -7.37 -12.12 40.85
C ILE A 569 -7.13 -12.78 39.52
N VAL A 570 -5.85 -12.93 39.17
CA VAL A 570 -5.39 -13.46 37.88
C VAL A 570 -4.86 -14.87 38.09
N ILE A 571 -5.22 -15.77 37.19
CA ILE A 571 -4.90 -17.19 37.27
C ILE A 571 -4.21 -17.60 35.97
N ALA A 572 -2.99 -18.12 36.06
CA ALA A 572 -2.31 -18.73 34.93
C ALA A 572 -2.38 -20.26 35.03
N GLN A 573 -2.70 -20.92 33.92
CA GLN A 573 -2.76 -22.39 33.86
C GLN A 573 -2.46 -22.89 32.44
N ALA A 574 -1.89 -24.08 32.34
CA ALA A 574 -1.64 -24.74 31.06
C ALA A 574 -1.84 -26.26 31.22
N PRO A 575 -2.21 -26.99 30.15
CA PRO A 575 -2.30 -28.45 30.17
C PRO A 575 -0.98 -29.08 30.65
N GLY A 576 -1.06 -29.99 31.63
CA GLY A 576 0.12 -30.63 32.23
C GLY A 576 0.81 -29.82 33.33
N TYR A 577 0.29 -28.66 33.71
CA TYR A 577 0.84 -27.81 34.77
C TYR A 577 -0.17 -27.48 35.88
N SER A 578 0.33 -27.22 37.08
CA SER A 578 -0.46 -26.68 38.19
C SER A 578 -0.85 -25.22 37.92
N LYS A 579 -2.09 -24.84 38.25
CA LYS A 579 -2.54 -23.44 38.18
C LYS A 579 -1.86 -22.58 39.25
N VAL A 580 -1.53 -21.34 38.89
CA VAL A 580 -0.97 -20.32 39.80
C VAL A 580 -1.89 -19.12 39.84
N MET A 581 -2.14 -18.57 41.03
CA MET A 581 -3.04 -17.43 41.22
C MET A 581 -2.28 -16.25 41.85
N LYS A 582 -2.52 -15.05 41.36
CA LYS A 582 -1.95 -13.80 41.89
C LYS A 582 -3.04 -12.74 42.03
N ARG A 583 -2.93 -11.90 43.06
CA ARG A 583 -3.76 -10.69 43.20
C ARG A 583 -2.97 -9.52 42.63
N VAL A 584 -3.59 -8.74 41.76
CA VAL A 584 -2.99 -7.57 41.11
C VAL A 584 -3.90 -6.36 41.30
N THR A 585 -3.33 -5.17 41.42
CA THR A 585 -4.08 -3.92 41.56
C THR A 585 -3.69 -2.98 40.43
N ILE A 586 -4.68 -2.59 39.62
CA ILE A 586 -4.50 -1.67 38.50
C ILE A 586 -4.87 -0.25 38.94
N PRO A 587 -3.94 0.72 38.90
CA PRO A 587 -4.20 2.08 39.33
C PRO A 587 -5.15 2.81 38.35
N LEU A 588 -5.84 3.84 38.85
CA LEU A 588 -6.73 4.68 38.04
C LEU A 588 -5.97 5.34 36.87
N ARG A 589 -4.80 5.91 37.17
CA ARG A 589 -3.89 6.53 36.19
C ARG A 589 -2.71 5.60 35.98
N MET A 590 -2.73 4.86 34.88
CA MET A 590 -1.67 3.92 34.48
C MET A 590 -0.98 4.45 33.23
N LYS A 591 0.34 4.65 33.29
CA LYS A 591 1.13 5.13 32.14
C LYS A 591 1.84 4.00 31.39
N ARG A 592 1.94 2.80 32.00
CA ARG A 592 2.61 1.60 31.46
C ARG A 592 1.95 0.36 32.05
N ALA A 593 1.90 -0.74 31.29
CA ALA A 593 1.31 -1.99 31.73
C ALA A 593 2.11 -2.60 32.88
N GLY A 594 1.42 -3.21 33.86
CA GLY A 594 2.05 -3.82 35.02
C GLY A 594 2.64 -5.18 34.64
N ARG A 595 3.90 -5.43 34.98
CA ARG A 595 4.53 -6.73 34.71
C ARG A 595 4.11 -7.78 35.75
N VAL A 596 3.54 -8.89 35.30
CA VAL A 596 3.09 -10.01 36.14
C VAL A 596 3.47 -11.33 35.49
N ASP A 597 4.60 -11.90 35.91
CA ASP A 597 5.07 -13.18 35.37
C ASP A 597 4.48 -14.36 36.14
N PHE A 598 4.34 -15.53 35.52
CA PHE A 598 3.88 -16.75 36.15
C PHE A 598 4.86 -17.90 35.93
N ILE A 599 5.17 -18.64 36.99
CA ILE A 599 6.00 -19.84 36.93
C ILE A 599 5.11 -21.04 37.25
N LEU A 600 4.85 -21.87 36.24
CA LEU A 600 4.01 -23.05 36.37
C LEU A 600 4.83 -24.28 36.74
N GLN A 601 4.31 -25.11 37.65
CA GLN A 601 4.94 -26.37 37.99
C GLN A 601 4.33 -27.52 37.17
N PRO A 602 5.14 -28.39 36.55
CA PRO A 602 4.61 -29.59 35.91
C PRO A 602 3.86 -30.45 36.91
N LEU A 603 2.69 -30.95 36.52
CA LEU A 603 1.97 -31.95 37.31
C LEU A 603 2.78 -33.26 37.27
N VAL A 604 3.18 -33.77 38.43
CA VAL A 604 3.84 -35.07 38.52
C VAL A 604 2.83 -36.13 38.10
N MET A 605 2.99 -36.66 36.88
CA MET A 605 2.27 -37.87 36.48
C MET A 605 2.86 -39.03 37.26
N GLY A 606 2.19 -39.43 38.35
CA GLY A 606 2.47 -40.74 38.96
C GLY A 606 2.29 -41.86 37.93
N PRO A 607 2.91 -43.04 38.12
CA PRO A 607 2.79 -44.15 37.18
C PRO A 607 1.31 -44.47 36.98
N LYS A 608 0.81 -44.27 35.75
CA LYS A 608 -0.54 -44.68 35.37
C LYS A 608 -0.63 -46.19 35.54
N LYS A 609 -1.28 -46.66 36.60
CA LYS A 609 -1.75 -48.05 36.66
C LYS A 609 -2.76 -48.22 35.54
N PHE A 610 -2.34 -48.87 34.46
CA PHE A 610 -3.24 -49.37 33.44
C PHE A 610 -4.15 -50.43 34.08
N LEU A 611 -5.42 -50.09 34.27
CA LEU A 611 -6.49 -51.07 34.40
C LEU A 611 -7.16 -51.17 33.03
N PRO A 612 -7.19 -52.35 32.39
CA PRO A 612 -7.83 -52.51 31.09
C PRO A 612 -9.36 -52.57 31.29
N GLY A 613 -10.06 -51.53 30.83
CA GLY A 613 -11.51 -51.42 30.92
C GLY A 613 -12.11 -50.94 29.61
N HIS A 614 -12.69 -51.90 28.88
CA HIS A 614 -13.65 -51.83 27.77
C HIS A 614 -13.57 -50.65 26.77
N GLN A 615 -13.09 -50.97 25.58
CA GLN A 615 -13.33 -50.22 24.35
C GLN A 615 -14.83 -50.22 24.01
N LYS A 616 -15.46 -49.04 24.09
CA LYS A 616 -16.63 -48.73 23.27
C LYS A 616 -16.13 -47.90 22.09
N ALA A 617 -16.35 -48.42 20.89
CA ALA A 617 -16.03 -47.78 19.63
C ALA A 617 -16.72 -46.41 19.53
N VAL A 618 -15.92 -45.37 19.33
CA VAL A 618 -16.35 -44.08 18.79
C VAL A 618 -15.67 -43.97 17.44
N SER A 619 -16.49 -44.01 16.39
CA SER A 619 -16.12 -43.76 15.01
C SER A 619 -15.53 -42.36 14.90
N GLY A 620 -14.27 -42.27 14.49
CA GLY A 620 -13.65 -41.00 14.12
C GLY A 620 -14.17 -40.53 12.76
N SER A 621 -14.76 -39.34 12.72
CA SER A 621 -14.82 -38.53 11.50
C SER A 621 -13.52 -37.72 11.44
N GLN A 622 -12.72 -38.01 10.43
CA GLN A 622 -11.49 -37.28 10.08
C GLN A 622 -11.84 -35.90 9.53
N ASP A 623 -11.12 -34.91 10.01
CA ASP A 623 -11.01 -33.55 9.48
C ASP A 623 -10.37 -33.59 8.07
N PRO A 624 -11.05 -33.14 7.00
CA PRO A 624 -10.57 -33.24 5.63
C PRO A 624 -9.69 -32.04 5.26
N LEU A 625 -8.48 -31.99 5.83
CA LEU A 625 -7.38 -31.14 5.33
C LEU A 625 -6.07 -31.94 5.35
N ARG A 626 -6.06 -33.05 4.61
CA ARG A 626 -4.83 -33.73 4.21
C ARG A 626 -5.07 -34.39 2.85
N GLU A 627 -4.62 -33.72 1.80
CA GLU A 627 -4.44 -34.31 0.47
C GLU A 627 -2.95 -34.58 0.20
N PRO A 628 -2.64 -35.50 -0.73
CA PRO A 628 -1.55 -36.44 -0.59
C PRO A 628 -0.18 -35.87 -0.94
N THR A 629 0.83 -36.37 -0.22
CA THR A 629 2.23 -36.36 -0.62
C THR A 629 2.42 -37.15 -1.93
N GLU A 630 2.72 -36.45 -3.01
CA GLU A 630 3.44 -36.97 -4.18
C GLU A 630 4.85 -36.33 -4.24
N PRO A 631 5.83 -37.03 -4.84
CA PRO A 631 7.22 -36.98 -4.40
C PRO A 631 7.98 -35.73 -4.85
N ASP A 632 8.96 -35.36 -4.03
CA ASP A 632 9.94 -34.31 -4.24
C ASP A 632 10.52 -34.31 -5.67
N LEU A 633 10.14 -33.30 -6.44
CA LEU A 633 10.95 -32.74 -7.52
C LEU A 633 11.15 -31.26 -7.21
N GLU A 634 12.26 -30.97 -6.52
CA GLU A 634 12.73 -29.60 -6.34
C GLU A 634 12.86 -28.88 -7.69
N PRO A 635 12.31 -27.67 -7.86
CA PRO A 635 12.85 -26.72 -8.81
C PRO A 635 13.95 -25.92 -8.09
N PRO A 636 15.18 -25.82 -8.66
CA PRO A 636 16.28 -25.20 -7.95
C PRO A 636 16.03 -23.70 -7.82
N ARG A 637 15.90 -23.21 -6.58
CA ARG A 637 16.16 -21.80 -6.26
C ARG A 637 17.66 -21.57 -6.25
N THR A 638 18.26 -21.53 -7.43
CA THR A 638 19.57 -20.92 -7.61
C THR A 638 19.44 -19.43 -7.34
N ARG A 639 20.06 -19.00 -6.25
CA ARG A 639 20.55 -17.64 -6.03
C ARG A 639 21.46 -17.33 -7.23
N ARG A 640 20.96 -16.64 -8.26
CA ARG A 640 21.78 -16.23 -9.41
C ARG A 640 22.72 -15.12 -8.94
N GLN A 641 23.94 -15.54 -8.60
CA GLN A 641 25.13 -14.74 -8.87
C GLN A 641 25.23 -14.51 -10.39
N PRO A 642 25.90 -13.44 -10.85
CA PRO A 642 26.04 -13.16 -12.27
C PRO A 642 26.59 -14.39 -12.99
N ALA A 643 25.90 -14.82 -14.05
CA ALA A 643 26.28 -16.00 -14.81
C ALA A 643 27.63 -15.74 -15.50
N ALA A 644 28.69 -16.32 -14.97
CA ALA A 644 30.01 -16.39 -15.61
C ALA A 644 30.10 -17.52 -16.65
N ASP A 645 28.98 -18.05 -17.10
CA ASP A 645 28.91 -19.09 -18.13
C ASP A 645 27.81 -18.72 -19.14
N GLY A 646 28.12 -18.80 -20.43
CA GLY A 646 27.42 -18.16 -21.56
C GLY A 646 25.98 -18.62 -21.87
N SER A 647 25.23 -19.04 -20.85
CA SER A 647 23.80 -19.37 -20.91
C SER A 647 22.95 -18.10 -21.11
N LYS A 648 22.02 -18.15 -22.07
CA LYS A 648 21.19 -17.00 -22.44
C LYS A 648 19.98 -16.84 -21.50
N PRO A 649 19.48 -15.61 -21.26
CA PRO A 649 18.33 -15.34 -20.39
C PRO A 649 17.05 -16.10 -20.80
N TRP A 650 16.14 -16.33 -19.83
CA TRP A 650 14.93 -17.16 -20.03
C TRP A 650 13.95 -16.60 -21.07
N TRP A 651 13.92 -15.28 -21.26
CA TRP A 651 13.11 -14.60 -22.27
C TRP A 651 13.74 -14.65 -23.68
N TRP A 652 15.01 -15.09 -23.82
CA TRP A 652 15.72 -15.06 -25.10
C TRP A 652 15.06 -15.93 -26.18
N SER A 653 14.51 -17.09 -25.80
CA SER A 653 13.84 -18.02 -26.72
C SER A 653 12.61 -17.38 -27.38
N TYR A 654 11.83 -16.61 -26.61
CA TYR A 654 10.65 -15.90 -27.07
C TYR A 654 10.98 -14.96 -28.23
N PHE A 655 11.95 -14.05 -28.05
CA PHE A 655 12.32 -13.10 -29.11
C PHE A 655 12.98 -13.76 -30.32
N THR A 656 13.71 -14.87 -30.14
CA THR A 656 14.25 -15.63 -31.28
C THR A 656 13.20 -16.40 -32.08
N SER A 657 11.98 -16.55 -31.53
CA SER A 657 10.86 -17.20 -32.23
C SER A 657 10.00 -16.22 -33.02
N LEU A 658 10.01 -14.94 -32.65
CA LEU A 658 9.19 -13.88 -33.26
C LEU A 658 9.81 -13.23 -34.51
N SER A 659 11.12 -13.37 -34.71
CA SER A 659 11.81 -12.78 -35.86
C SER A 659 12.94 -13.69 -36.36
N PRO A 660 13.15 -13.78 -37.69
CA PRO A 660 14.32 -14.47 -38.26
C PRO A 660 15.65 -13.82 -37.84
N TYR A 661 15.62 -12.56 -37.38
CA TYR A 661 16.78 -11.82 -36.88
C TYR A 661 16.85 -11.92 -35.34
N LYS A 662 17.93 -12.50 -34.83
CA LYS A 662 18.17 -12.66 -33.39
C LYS A 662 18.53 -11.30 -32.76
N PRO A 663 17.71 -10.71 -31.86
CA PRO A 663 17.94 -9.36 -31.32
C PRO A 663 19.04 -9.35 -30.25
N ARG A 664 20.30 -9.53 -30.68
CA ARG A 664 21.49 -9.63 -29.81
C ARG A 664 21.72 -8.42 -28.90
N TRP A 665 21.15 -7.27 -29.25
CA TRP A 665 21.20 -6.03 -28.48
C TRP A 665 20.42 -6.09 -27.16
N LEU A 666 19.52 -7.07 -26.97
CA LEU A 666 18.83 -7.28 -25.69
C LEU A 666 19.72 -7.86 -24.59
N LEU A 667 20.86 -8.47 -24.96
CA LEU A 667 21.76 -9.12 -24.02
C LEU A 667 22.76 -8.12 -23.44
N LYS A 668 22.95 -8.16 -22.12
CA LYS A 668 24.11 -7.53 -21.46
C LYS A 668 25.34 -8.41 -21.70
N TYR A 669 26.36 -7.87 -22.36
CA TYR A 669 27.64 -8.54 -22.57
C TYR A 669 28.65 -8.15 -21.50
#